data_AF-A0A0M7B7I7-F1
#
_entry.id   AF-A0A0M7B7I7-F1
#
_cell.length_a   1.000
_cell.length_b   1.000
_cell.length_c   1.000
_cell.angle_alpha   90.00
_cell.angle_beta   90.00
_cell.angle_gamma   90.00
#
_symmetry.space_group_name_H-M   'P 1'
#
loop_
_entity.id
_entity.type
_entity.pdbx_description
1 polymer ?
#
loop_
_entity_poly.entity_id
_entity_poly.type
_entity_poly.pdbx_seq_one_letter_code
_entity_poly.pdbx_strand_id
1 'polypeptide(L)'
;MTSLATLNFKLSQLYPGAGEHCINTCANPDCSNFGHPLTGRATRKSIWEEKRPDLTPEQLKFVEMHGPGAYKLAGASEKHRRISRVFAYQNNPHVWSDQRTIRCLGQTHEGKICDSGFSILSPDHLDEEIDRLRNFNGVLDGPSCGACGKRFLDDPDEFALDGVHERSKDRKGQPVRQKRTPTSLRVLHKPCRGKKGARFSVSLPHAGQKTTADNLRILGAVLNSAGIVDVQRSIGIAGKKIGMSRIYDRIEWLEGVFLAYEREMLRRWNDKVEQSGKAVEHLLSHDDMVLTVNWETSTDRRNTQLNCAITADARSGYVYRLDVDFDPRATPLDTFNATYLDQAGMPQNLEHLYPNSKVQSAPKFSWQRPTGRYHEPQFFAACVNEIKAFQSRAKRRMPKKDKSQQAARSALIQRTKGMIANIRMISEGWFGFPIDESEERGSFKGMTTRDIYTKGAHFALLKEILSRGSIVLTTEQEATLPPLLPHIFDEEIREDRFAWMAMSFNKKATKPEKLDKVKEYRKARKQFHNDGMYAGRFDPGTDAQTVSEAFIADRMATALRGTAAHFQISNYQSEVFPALWVRSATQASGEIDKTVGFPILPRHMRRTLKKLPFDQEELSQDLREELAPWVYKATLQPVSSFMNSLRERMSVAARAGSGGARVGGSYVQGAIFNPRTLIALLNIYRVHYNFFEPRPYTCPYEEIDDLVDPPKLTPRALRIPGTDEFVDLPPRARRSRARMTPAMRHGMDAFTQRNDGTQDPPDIYRMLYRPWLYMGTKLGARFERSRGRQKHQVPASS
;
A
#
# COMPACT_ATOMS: atom_id res chain seq x y z
N MET A 1 0.80 -45.46 16.08
CA MET A 1 0.91 -43.99 16.25
C MET A 1 0.02 -43.60 17.42
N THR A 2 0.63 -43.28 18.56
CA THR A 2 -0.03 -42.81 19.79
C THR A 2 -0.89 -41.58 19.49
N SER A 3 -2.11 -41.51 20.04
CA SER A 3 -3.03 -40.39 19.83
C SER A 3 -2.40 -39.06 20.29
N LEU A 4 -2.18 -38.14 19.35
CA LEU A 4 -1.61 -36.82 19.66
C LEU A 4 -2.58 -35.99 20.50
N ALA A 5 -2.10 -35.32 21.55
CA ALA A 5 -2.92 -34.44 22.37
C ALA A 5 -3.36 -33.20 21.58
N THR A 6 -4.68 -32.97 21.50
CA THR A 6 -5.27 -31.81 20.80
C THR A 6 -5.59 -30.70 21.81
N LEU A 7 -5.12 -29.48 21.53
CA LEU A 7 -5.35 -28.33 22.42
C LEU A 7 -6.77 -27.75 22.25
N ASN A 8 -7.60 -27.86 23.29
CA ASN A 8 -8.93 -27.28 23.34
C ASN A 8 -8.95 -25.99 24.18
N PHE A 9 -9.08 -24.84 23.52
CA PHE A 9 -9.15 -23.51 24.14
C PHE A 9 -10.54 -22.88 24.03
N LYS A 10 -10.88 -22.03 25.00
CA LYS A 10 -12.03 -21.12 24.90
C LYS A 10 -11.62 -19.85 24.16
N LEU A 11 -12.56 -19.22 23.44
CA LEU A 11 -12.27 -17.97 22.71
C LEU A 11 -11.75 -16.85 23.63
N SER A 12 -12.35 -16.69 24.82
CA SER A 12 -11.95 -15.67 25.79
C SER A 12 -10.50 -15.82 26.29
N GLN A 13 -9.88 -16.99 26.09
CA GLN A 13 -8.48 -17.23 26.45
C GLN A 13 -7.52 -16.84 25.33
N LEU A 14 -8.01 -16.75 24.09
CA LEU A 14 -7.18 -16.51 22.90
C LEU A 14 -7.39 -15.12 22.28
N TYR A 15 -8.47 -14.44 22.64
CA TYR A 15 -8.90 -13.20 22.00
C TYR A 15 -7.95 -12.04 22.34
N PRO A 16 -7.28 -11.43 21.33
CA PRO A 16 -6.28 -10.38 21.56
C PRO A 16 -6.91 -8.98 21.72
N GLY A 17 -8.23 -8.87 21.72
CA GLY A 17 -8.92 -7.58 21.64
C GLY A 17 -9.19 -7.15 20.19
N ALA A 18 -9.96 -6.07 20.05
CA ALA A 18 -10.37 -5.54 18.75
C ALA A 18 -9.34 -4.60 18.13
N GLY A 19 -8.54 -3.89 18.94
CA GLY A 19 -7.64 -2.83 18.46
C GLY A 19 -8.38 -1.55 18.05
N GLU A 20 -7.63 -0.53 17.65
CA GLU A 20 -8.18 0.73 17.13
C GLU A 20 -9.07 0.49 15.90
N HIS A 21 -8.60 -0.30 14.95
CA HIS A 21 -9.32 -0.63 13.72
C HIS A 21 -10.30 -1.79 13.87
N CYS A 22 -10.55 -2.33 15.06
CA CYS A 22 -11.60 -3.35 15.28
C CYS A 22 -11.52 -4.63 14.41
N ILE A 23 -10.32 -5.02 13.95
CA ILE A 23 -10.07 -6.12 12.99
C ILE A 23 -10.41 -7.53 13.48
N ASN A 24 -10.73 -7.69 14.77
CA ASN A 24 -11.20 -8.95 15.37
C ASN A 24 -12.67 -8.88 15.78
N THR A 25 -13.50 -8.18 15.01
CA THR A 25 -14.96 -8.08 15.22
C THR A 25 -15.71 -8.56 13.98
N CYS A 26 -17.05 -8.48 13.97
CA CYS A 26 -17.81 -8.93 12.82
C CYS A 26 -17.61 -7.94 11.67
N ALA A 27 -17.30 -8.41 10.46
CA ALA A 27 -17.12 -7.55 9.28
C ALA A 27 -18.45 -7.20 8.57
N ASN A 28 -19.60 -7.65 9.09
CA ASN A 28 -20.92 -7.41 8.51
C ASN A 28 -21.57 -6.13 9.05
N PRO A 29 -21.72 -5.06 8.26
CA PRO A 29 -22.30 -3.80 8.74
C PRO A 29 -23.74 -3.89 9.25
N ASP A 30 -24.48 -4.95 8.88
CA ASP A 30 -25.88 -5.16 9.30
C ASP A 30 -26.00 -6.10 10.51
N CYS A 31 -24.89 -6.50 11.11
CA CYS A 31 -24.85 -7.37 12.28
C CYS A 31 -24.71 -6.56 13.58
N SER A 32 -25.38 -6.98 14.64
CA SER A 32 -25.25 -6.42 16.00
C SER A 32 -23.83 -6.49 16.57
N ASN A 33 -22.94 -7.26 15.95
CA ASN A 33 -21.55 -7.44 16.36
C ASN A 33 -20.55 -6.63 15.49
N PHE A 34 -21.04 -5.82 14.55
CA PHE A 34 -20.17 -4.97 13.74
C PHE A 34 -19.44 -3.96 14.62
N GLY A 35 -18.10 -4.00 14.61
CA GLY A 35 -17.28 -3.14 15.48
C GLY A 35 -17.40 -3.42 16.98
N HIS A 36 -18.11 -4.46 17.42
CA HIS A 36 -18.27 -4.78 18.84
C HIS A 36 -17.31 -5.89 19.29
N PRO A 37 -16.45 -5.65 20.30
CA PRO A 37 -15.51 -6.66 20.78
C PRO A 37 -16.20 -7.83 21.47
N LEU A 38 -15.46 -8.93 21.64
CA LEU A 38 -15.92 -10.08 22.43
C LEU A 38 -16.38 -9.65 23.82
N THR A 39 -17.62 -10.00 24.16
CA THR A 39 -18.19 -9.78 25.49
C THR A 39 -18.58 -11.13 26.10
N GLY A 40 -18.30 -11.32 27.39
CA GLY A 40 -18.67 -12.54 28.13
C GLY A 40 -20.20 -12.70 28.25
N ARG A 41 -20.68 -13.95 28.34
CA ARG A 41 -22.12 -14.25 28.48
C ARG A 41 -22.77 -13.56 29.67
N ALA A 42 -22.15 -13.69 30.86
CA ALA A 42 -22.65 -13.07 32.08
C ALA A 42 -22.72 -11.54 31.99
N THR A 43 -21.67 -10.91 31.44
CA THR A 43 -21.62 -9.47 31.22
C THR A 43 -22.69 -9.00 30.23
N ARG A 44 -22.90 -9.73 29.12
CA ARG A 44 -23.99 -9.43 28.18
C ARG A 44 -25.34 -9.47 28.89
N LYS A 45 -25.62 -10.53 29.64
CA LYS A 45 -26.88 -10.70 30.35
C LYS A 45 -27.12 -9.54 31.33
N SER A 46 -26.15 -9.22 32.17
CA SER A 46 -26.24 -8.13 33.15
C SER A 46 -26.48 -6.76 32.50
N ILE A 47 -25.78 -6.43 31.40
CA ILE A 47 -25.98 -5.16 30.68
C ILE A 47 -27.43 -5.01 30.18
N TRP A 48 -28.03 -6.10 29.71
CA TRP A 48 -29.38 -6.05 29.14
C TRP A 48 -30.48 -6.17 30.19
N GLU A 49 -30.24 -6.87 31.30
CA GLU A 49 -31.11 -6.83 32.47
C GLU A 49 -31.22 -5.41 33.03
N GLU A 50 -30.12 -4.66 33.06
CA GLU A 50 -30.11 -3.27 33.50
C GLU A 50 -30.78 -2.33 32.48
N LYS A 51 -30.47 -2.47 31.19
CA LYS A 51 -31.02 -1.59 30.14
C LYS A 51 -32.49 -1.84 29.83
N ARG A 52 -32.97 -3.07 30.00
CA ARG A 52 -34.35 -3.50 29.70
C ARG A 52 -34.82 -4.52 30.74
N PRO A 53 -35.26 -4.04 31.93
CA PRO A 53 -35.72 -4.91 33.02
C PRO A 53 -37.03 -5.66 32.70
N ASP A 54 -37.71 -5.28 31.62
CA ASP A 54 -38.95 -5.85 31.11
C ASP A 54 -38.76 -7.10 30.22
N LEU A 55 -37.51 -7.47 29.88
CA LEU A 55 -37.25 -8.63 29.02
C LEU A 55 -37.66 -9.94 29.68
N THR A 56 -38.29 -10.82 28.89
CA THR A 56 -38.63 -12.16 29.35
C THR A 56 -37.37 -13.00 29.59
N PRO A 57 -37.43 -14.06 30.43
CA PRO A 57 -36.31 -14.97 30.63
C PRO A 57 -35.77 -15.58 29.32
N GLU A 58 -36.64 -15.83 28.35
CA GLU A 58 -36.29 -16.35 27.03
C GLU A 58 -35.53 -15.33 26.19
N GLN A 59 -35.97 -14.07 26.21
CA GLN A 59 -35.28 -12.96 25.54
C GLN A 59 -33.92 -12.68 26.17
N LEU A 60 -33.82 -12.73 27.50
CA LEU A 60 -32.54 -12.63 28.21
C LEU A 60 -31.58 -13.76 27.83
N LYS A 61 -32.07 -15.00 27.73
CA LYS A 61 -31.27 -16.14 27.26
C LYS A 61 -30.83 -16.00 25.80
N PHE A 62 -31.70 -15.44 24.95
CA PHE A 62 -31.34 -15.14 23.57
C PHE A 62 -30.22 -14.10 23.49
N VAL A 63 -30.33 -12.99 24.22
CA VAL A 63 -29.30 -11.95 24.30
C VAL A 63 -28.00 -12.48 24.91
N GLU A 64 -28.08 -13.35 25.91
CA GLU A 64 -26.92 -14.02 26.48
C GLU A 64 -26.13 -14.78 25.40
N MET A 65 -26.83 -15.43 24.46
CA MET A 65 -26.23 -16.27 23.42
C MET A 65 -25.85 -15.51 22.14
N HIS A 66 -26.64 -14.51 21.75
CA HIS A 66 -26.61 -13.86 20.43
C HIS A 66 -26.54 -12.32 20.48
N GLY A 67 -26.47 -11.73 21.67
CA GLY A 67 -26.34 -10.29 21.84
C GLY A 67 -24.98 -9.73 21.40
N PRO A 68 -24.80 -8.39 21.41
CA PRO A 68 -23.57 -7.72 21.03
C PRO A 68 -22.31 -8.30 21.70
N GLY A 69 -21.29 -8.60 20.89
CA GLY A 69 -20.05 -9.23 21.32
C GLY A 69 -20.12 -10.76 21.42
N ALA A 70 -21.15 -11.41 20.88
CA ALA A 70 -21.29 -12.86 20.85
C ALA A 70 -20.46 -13.52 19.75
N TYR A 71 -19.45 -14.28 20.15
CA TYR A 71 -18.59 -15.03 19.22
C TYR A 71 -18.29 -16.42 19.75
N LYS A 72 -17.99 -17.35 18.83
CA LYS A 72 -17.44 -18.67 19.14
C LYS A 72 -16.13 -18.89 18.40
N LEU A 73 -15.23 -19.63 19.02
CA LEU A 73 -14.06 -20.16 18.33
C LEU A 73 -14.55 -21.21 17.32
N ALA A 74 -14.05 -21.13 16.09
CA ALA A 74 -14.32 -22.11 15.06
C ALA A 74 -13.10 -23.00 14.81
N GLY A 75 -13.34 -24.13 14.12
CA GLY A 75 -12.29 -25.03 13.71
C GLY A 75 -11.28 -24.34 12.79
N ALA A 76 -10.03 -24.74 12.90
CA ALA A 76 -8.97 -24.23 12.04
C ALA A 76 -8.67 -25.22 10.91
N SER A 77 -8.27 -24.68 9.75
CA SER A 77 -7.92 -25.47 8.57
C SER A 77 -6.75 -26.41 8.85
N GLU A 78 -6.76 -27.58 8.21
CA GLU A 78 -5.69 -28.58 8.33
C GLU A 78 -4.32 -28.02 7.95
N LYS A 79 -4.26 -27.08 6.98
CA LYS A 79 -3.03 -26.40 6.56
C LYS A 79 -2.35 -25.59 7.67
N HIS A 80 -3.09 -25.23 8.71
CA HIS A 80 -2.57 -24.50 9.87
C HIS A 80 -2.16 -25.43 11.00
N ARG A 81 -2.40 -26.75 10.91
CA ARG A 81 -1.95 -27.69 11.94
C ARG A 81 -0.42 -27.67 12.04
N ARG A 82 0.08 -27.64 13.27
CA ARG A 82 1.48 -27.67 13.64
C ARG A 82 1.66 -28.70 14.76
N ILE A 83 2.88 -29.22 14.85
CA ILE A 83 3.25 -30.22 15.85
C ILE A 83 4.48 -29.69 16.59
N SER A 84 4.39 -29.58 17.91
CA SER A 84 5.52 -29.21 18.78
C SER A 84 6.13 -30.49 19.29
N ARG A 85 7.44 -30.60 19.15
CA ARG A 85 8.24 -31.78 19.49
C ARG A 85 9.42 -31.44 20.40
N VAL A 86 9.44 -30.26 21.03
CA VAL A 86 10.49 -29.90 22.00
C VAL A 86 10.54 -30.91 23.15
N PHE A 87 11.68 -31.01 23.85
CA PHE A 87 11.88 -31.88 25.02
C PHE A 87 10.68 -31.91 26.00
N ALA A 88 10.11 -30.74 26.33
CA ALA A 88 8.95 -30.64 27.21
C ALA A 88 7.69 -31.39 26.72
N TYR A 89 7.56 -31.59 25.40
CA TYR A 89 6.46 -32.31 24.77
C TYR A 89 6.92 -33.57 24.01
N GLN A 90 8.18 -34.01 24.16
CA GLN A 90 8.74 -35.09 23.33
C GLN A 90 7.99 -36.42 23.53
N ASN A 91 7.55 -36.68 24.76
CA ASN A 91 6.79 -37.89 25.12
C ASN A 91 5.28 -37.74 24.87
N ASN A 92 4.78 -36.51 24.66
CA ASN A 92 3.38 -36.22 24.34
C ASN A 92 3.27 -34.99 23.42
N PRO A 93 3.61 -35.13 22.11
CA PRO A 93 3.67 -33.99 21.20
C PRO A 93 2.31 -33.31 21.08
N HIS A 94 2.30 -31.99 21.22
CA HIS A 94 1.07 -31.21 21.10
C HIS A 94 0.79 -30.89 19.64
N VAL A 95 -0.45 -31.12 19.22
CA VAL A 95 -0.97 -30.66 17.94
C VAL A 95 -1.89 -29.48 18.19
N TRP A 96 -1.60 -28.36 17.53
CA TRP A 96 -2.48 -27.19 17.52
C TRP A 96 -2.53 -26.64 16.11
N SER A 97 -3.61 -25.94 15.78
CA SER A 97 -3.58 -25.10 14.58
C SER A 97 -3.01 -23.73 14.92
N ASP A 98 -2.08 -23.25 14.13
CA ASP A 98 -1.36 -22.01 14.44
C ASP A 98 -2.21 -20.76 14.24
N GLN A 99 -3.10 -20.81 13.25
CA GLN A 99 -4.12 -19.80 13.00
C GLN A 99 -5.47 -20.32 13.52
N ARG A 100 -6.24 -19.45 14.18
CA ARG A 100 -7.61 -19.72 14.63
C ARG A 100 -8.59 -18.83 13.90
N THR A 101 -9.82 -19.32 13.80
CA THR A 101 -10.95 -18.60 13.20
C THR A 101 -12.03 -18.35 14.25
N ILE A 102 -12.74 -17.23 14.13
CA ILE A 102 -13.86 -16.84 14.96
C ILE A 102 -15.11 -16.87 14.08
N ARG A 103 -16.24 -17.32 14.64
CA ARG A 103 -17.58 -17.18 14.03
C ARG A 103 -18.42 -16.22 14.84
N CYS A 104 -19.06 -15.30 14.14
CA CYS A 104 -20.02 -14.36 14.72
C CYS A 104 -21.31 -15.08 15.13
N LEU A 105 -21.79 -14.83 16.34
CA LEU A 105 -23.08 -15.30 16.83
C LEU A 105 -24.11 -14.17 16.98
N GLY A 106 -23.73 -12.95 16.57
CA GLY A 106 -24.60 -11.79 16.58
C GLY A 106 -25.79 -11.95 15.63
N GLN A 107 -26.80 -11.14 15.85
CA GLN A 107 -28.00 -11.12 15.03
C GLN A 107 -27.84 -10.12 13.88
N THR A 108 -28.27 -10.49 12.68
CA THR A 108 -28.44 -9.55 11.57
C THR A 108 -29.75 -8.79 11.75
N HIS A 109 -29.89 -7.67 11.05
CA HIS A 109 -31.16 -6.93 11.03
C HIS A 109 -32.38 -7.77 10.56
N GLU A 110 -32.15 -8.84 9.79
CA GLU A 110 -33.20 -9.77 9.34
C GLU A 110 -33.59 -10.81 10.40
N GLY A 111 -32.99 -10.74 11.59
CA GLY A 111 -33.25 -11.66 12.69
C GLY A 111 -32.46 -12.97 12.63
N LYS A 112 -31.62 -13.18 11.59
CA LYS A 112 -30.78 -14.38 11.41
C LYS A 112 -29.50 -14.30 12.22
N ILE A 113 -28.92 -15.45 12.56
CA ILE A 113 -27.58 -15.52 13.16
C ILE A 113 -26.55 -15.28 12.05
N CYS A 114 -25.62 -14.35 12.27
CA CYS A 114 -24.70 -13.92 11.22
C CYS A 114 -23.73 -15.00 10.73
N ASP A 115 -23.19 -15.84 11.62
CA ASP A 115 -22.21 -16.93 11.36
C ASP A 115 -20.99 -16.56 10.48
N SER A 116 -20.71 -15.27 10.30
CA SER A 116 -19.55 -14.80 9.52
C SER A 116 -18.25 -15.27 10.17
N GLY A 117 -17.36 -15.86 9.37
CA GLY A 117 -16.08 -16.40 9.83
C GLY A 117 -14.90 -15.51 9.45
N PHE A 118 -13.98 -15.27 10.39
CA PHE A 118 -12.73 -14.53 10.13
C PHE A 118 -11.57 -15.09 10.96
N SER A 119 -10.33 -14.84 10.53
CA SER A 119 -9.13 -15.28 11.23
C SER A 119 -8.73 -14.29 12.33
N ILE A 120 -8.21 -14.78 13.45
CA ILE A 120 -7.68 -13.91 14.51
C ILE A 120 -6.41 -13.21 14.02
N LEU A 121 -6.36 -11.89 14.13
CA LEU A 121 -5.22 -11.04 13.82
C LEU A 121 -4.72 -10.33 15.07
N SER A 122 -3.49 -9.82 15.02
CA SER A 122 -2.93 -8.99 16.09
C SER A 122 -3.15 -7.51 15.76
N PRO A 123 -3.84 -6.75 16.63
CA PRO A 123 -3.87 -5.29 16.54
C PRO A 123 -2.47 -4.68 16.48
N ASP A 124 -1.60 -5.08 17.41
CA ASP A 124 -0.23 -4.55 17.52
C ASP A 124 0.58 -4.75 16.22
N HIS A 125 0.39 -5.88 15.53
CA HIS A 125 1.06 -6.12 14.24
C HIS A 125 0.54 -5.22 13.13
N LEU A 126 -0.75 -4.86 13.14
CA LEU A 126 -1.31 -3.90 12.20
C LEU A 126 -0.76 -2.50 12.50
N ASP A 127 -0.73 -2.11 13.77
CA ASP A 127 -0.23 -0.80 14.20
C ASP A 127 1.26 -0.62 13.85
N GLU A 128 2.09 -1.64 14.09
CA GLU A 128 3.50 -1.66 13.67
C GLU A 128 3.67 -1.51 12.15
N GLU A 129 2.76 -2.10 11.37
CA GLU A 129 2.78 -2.05 9.90
C GLU A 129 2.29 -0.69 9.38
N ILE A 130 1.29 -0.08 10.03
CA ILE A 130 0.87 1.31 9.80
C ILE A 130 2.06 2.23 10.05
N ASP A 131 2.74 2.12 11.19
CA ASP A 131 3.90 2.93 11.52
C ASP A 131 5.05 2.75 10.54
N ARG A 132 5.25 1.53 10.03
CA ARG A 132 6.21 1.26 8.95
C ARG A 132 5.90 2.08 7.71
N LEU A 133 4.67 2.02 7.24
CA LEU A 133 4.26 2.59 5.95
C LEU A 133 3.94 4.09 6.03
N ARG A 134 3.60 4.62 7.20
CA ARG A 134 3.28 6.05 7.44
C ARG A 134 4.41 6.97 6.97
N ASN A 135 5.64 6.60 7.30
CA ASN A 135 6.85 7.36 6.91
C ASN A 135 7.71 6.61 5.87
N PHE A 136 7.10 5.73 5.06
CA PHE A 136 7.76 4.99 3.98
C PHE A 136 9.03 4.27 4.43
N ASN A 137 8.92 3.41 5.43
CA ASN A 137 10.05 2.69 6.05
C ASN A 137 11.06 3.61 6.73
N GLY A 138 10.59 4.73 7.29
CA GLY A 138 11.39 5.69 8.03
C GLY A 138 12.13 6.72 7.18
N VAL A 139 11.91 6.74 5.86
CA VAL A 139 12.51 7.72 4.94
C VAL A 139 12.11 9.16 5.31
N LEU A 140 10.90 9.35 5.82
CA LEU A 140 10.37 10.66 6.21
C LEU A 140 10.45 10.95 7.72
N ASP A 141 11.15 10.14 8.51
CA ASP A 141 11.21 10.29 9.97
C ASP A 141 11.90 11.59 10.42
N GLY A 142 12.79 12.11 9.57
CA GLY A 142 13.61 13.27 9.91
C GLY A 142 14.59 13.00 11.07
N PRO A 143 15.25 14.04 11.59
CA PRO A 143 16.24 13.89 12.66
C PRO A 143 15.56 13.77 14.03
N SER A 144 16.20 13.04 14.94
CA SER A 144 15.73 12.83 16.32
C SER A 144 16.75 13.21 17.37
N CYS A 145 16.26 13.51 18.57
CA CYS A 145 17.09 13.74 19.75
C CYS A 145 17.75 12.43 20.18
N GLY A 146 19.08 12.39 20.19
CA GLY A 146 19.83 11.20 20.60
C GLY A 146 19.74 10.85 22.10
N ALA A 147 19.13 11.73 22.91
CA ALA A 147 18.94 11.50 24.35
C ALA A 147 17.60 10.83 24.69
N CYS A 148 16.51 11.23 24.02
CA CYS A 148 15.15 10.73 24.33
C CYS A 148 14.41 10.15 23.12
N GLY A 149 14.97 10.22 21.91
CA GLY A 149 14.34 9.70 20.69
C GLY A 149 13.28 10.61 20.05
N LYS A 150 12.86 11.70 20.71
CA LYS A 150 11.86 12.65 20.17
C LYS A 150 12.31 13.18 18.80
N ARG A 151 11.43 13.12 17.81
CA ARG A 151 11.74 13.53 16.42
C ARG A 151 11.42 15.00 16.21
N PHE A 152 12.23 15.65 15.39
CA PHE A 152 12.08 17.08 15.08
C PHE A 152 10.79 17.37 14.32
N LEU A 153 10.36 16.48 13.43
CA LEU A 153 9.17 16.70 12.59
C LEU A 153 7.86 16.51 13.36
N ASP A 154 7.88 15.75 14.46
CA ASP A 154 6.70 15.52 15.30
C ASP A 154 6.39 16.75 16.17
N ASP A 155 7.43 17.42 16.66
CA ASP A 155 7.28 18.65 17.46
C ASP A 155 8.46 19.61 17.19
N PRO A 156 8.40 20.40 16.12
CA PRO A 156 9.49 21.32 15.75
C PRO A 156 9.75 22.42 16.79
N ASP A 157 8.77 22.73 17.65
CA ASP A 157 8.83 23.85 18.59
C ASP A 157 9.59 23.52 19.87
N GLU A 158 9.66 22.25 20.25
CA GLU A 158 10.57 21.75 21.30
C GLU A 158 12.05 21.90 20.95
N PHE A 159 12.38 22.20 19.69
CA PHE A 159 13.77 22.34 19.23
C PHE A 159 14.15 23.81 19.00
N ALA A 160 15.35 24.17 19.45
CA ALA A 160 15.97 25.47 19.20
C ALA A 160 17.07 25.36 18.13
N LEU A 161 17.17 26.37 17.27
CA LEU A 161 18.28 26.47 16.31
C LEU A 161 19.47 27.16 16.98
N ASP A 162 20.58 26.45 17.10
CA ASP A 162 21.78 26.85 17.87
C ASP A 162 22.93 27.27 16.94
N GLY A 163 22.62 28.13 15.97
CA GLY A 163 23.57 28.65 14.98
C GLY A 163 23.86 27.72 13.79
N VAL A 164 24.82 28.14 12.95
CA VAL A 164 25.24 27.43 11.72
C VAL A 164 26.42 26.51 12.03
N HIS A 165 26.41 25.27 11.54
CA HIS A 165 27.54 24.33 11.69
C HIS A 165 28.51 24.43 10.50
N GLU A 166 29.15 25.59 10.30
CA GLU A 166 30.10 25.80 9.21
C GLU A 166 31.48 26.24 9.71
N ARG A 167 32.53 25.93 8.93
CA ARG A 167 33.88 26.41 9.22
C ARG A 167 33.92 27.93 9.05
N SER A 168 34.25 28.63 10.11
CA SER A 168 34.47 30.09 10.09
C SER A 168 35.80 30.48 9.44
N LYS A 169 36.75 29.54 9.32
CA LYS A 169 38.09 29.74 8.77
C LYS A 169 38.44 28.67 7.73
N ASP A 170 39.13 29.05 6.66
CA ASP A 170 39.64 28.12 5.65
C ASP A 170 40.86 27.33 6.17
N ARG A 171 41.43 26.45 5.33
CA ARG A 171 42.65 25.68 5.68
C ARG A 171 43.88 26.57 5.93
N LYS A 172 43.84 27.84 5.54
CA LYS A 172 44.90 28.84 5.69
C LYS A 172 44.59 29.83 6.83
N GLY A 173 43.56 29.58 7.65
CA GLY A 173 43.18 30.42 8.78
C GLY A 173 42.43 31.70 8.41
N GLN A 174 42.15 31.94 7.13
CA GLN A 174 41.45 33.13 6.64
C GLN A 174 39.94 32.98 6.89
N PRO A 175 39.24 34.05 7.31
CA PRO A 175 37.80 34.01 7.50
C PRO A 175 37.10 33.68 6.18
N VAL A 176 36.28 32.63 6.18
CA VAL A 176 35.51 32.24 5.00
C VAL A 176 34.43 33.28 4.78
N ARG A 177 34.44 33.98 3.63
CA ARG A 177 33.40 34.95 3.24
C ARG A 177 32.02 34.26 3.33
N GLN A 178 31.21 34.62 4.33
CA GLN A 178 29.84 34.14 4.51
C GLN A 178 28.91 34.71 3.41
N LYS A 179 28.98 34.14 2.21
CA LYS A 179 28.01 34.41 1.11
C LYS A 179 27.21 33.18 0.71
N ARG A 180 27.43 32.02 1.35
CA ARG A 180 26.76 30.76 0.99
C ARG A 180 25.61 30.45 1.94
N THR A 181 24.56 29.90 1.36
CA THR A 181 23.45 29.24 2.05
C THR A 181 24.01 28.28 3.10
N PRO A 182 23.61 28.37 4.38
CA PRO A 182 24.05 27.43 5.40
C PRO A 182 23.66 26.02 4.97
N THR A 183 24.67 25.19 4.76
CA THR A 183 24.54 23.80 4.33
C THR A 183 24.21 22.87 5.50
N SER A 184 24.47 23.33 6.73
CA SER A 184 24.14 22.62 7.96
C SER A 184 23.85 23.57 9.12
N LEU A 185 22.86 23.20 9.93
CA LEU A 185 22.36 23.98 11.06
C LEU A 185 22.43 23.12 12.33
N ARG A 186 22.78 23.73 13.46
CA ARG A 186 22.74 23.03 14.75
C ARG A 186 21.34 23.13 15.33
N VAL A 187 20.88 22.01 15.87
CA VAL A 187 19.57 21.87 16.49
C VAL A 187 19.78 21.32 17.91
N LEU A 188 19.05 21.88 18.86
CA LEU A 188 19.05 21.49 20.27
C LEU A 188 17.63 21.14 20.71
N HIS A 189 17.42 19.95 21.23
CA HIS A 189 16.19 19.59 21.93
C HIS A 189 16.16 20.28 23.30
N LYS A 190 15.25 21.23 23.50
CA LYS A 190 15.20 22.06 24.72
C LYS A 190 15.01 21.23 26.00
N PRO A 191 14.09 20.25 26.05
CA PRO A 191 13.89 19.42 27.25
C PRO A 191 15.10 18.56 27.64
N CYS A 192 15.92 18.14 26.67
CA CYS A 192 17.11 17.32 26.93
C CYS A 192 18.40 18.15 27.04
N ARG A 193 18.32 19.47 27.18
CA ARG A 193 19.50 20.35 27.23
C ARG A 193 20.52 19.84 28.26
N GLY A 194 21.77 19.69 27.82
CA GLY A 194 22.88 19.19 28.65
C GLY A 194 23.11 17.68 28.57
N LYS A 195 22.15 16.89 28.06
CA LYS A 195 22.32 15.44 27.85
C LYS A 195 23.08 15.15 26.54
N LYS A 196 23.88 14.06 26.54
CA LYS A 196 24.58 13.60 25.33
C LYS A 196 23.56 13.24 24.24
N GLY A 197 23.73 13.78 23.04
CA GLY A 197 22.81 13.56 21.91
C GLY A 197 21.65 14.56 21.82
N ALA A 198 21.45 15.43 22.80
CA ALA A 198 20.40 16.46 22.74
C ALA A 198 20.70 17.59 21.74
N ARG A 199 21.99 17.84 21.48
CA ARG A 199 22.47 18.76 20.44
C ARG A 199 23.00 17.94 19.27
N PHE A 200 22.48 18.19 18.08
CA PHE A 200 22.89 17.52 16.83
C PHE A 200 22.90 18.52 15.66
N SER A 201 23.50 18.11 14.54
CA SER A 201 23.56 18.95 13.33
C SER A 201 22.70 18.35 12.24
N VAL A 202 21.92 19.19 11.56
CA VAL A 202 21.09 18.81 10.42
C VAL A 202 21.66 19.48 9.18
N SER A 203 22.11 18.68 8.23
CA SER A 203 22.63 19.13 6.94
C SER A 203 21.63 18.91 5.81
N LEU A 204 21.69 19.75 4.78
CA LEU A 204 21.02 19.46 3.53
C LEU A 204 21.63 18.17 2.92
N PRO A 205 20.82 17.14 2.63
CA PRO A 205 21.32 15.85 2.16
C PRO A 205 22.19 15.93 0.89
N HIS A 206 21.98 16.97 0.06
CA HIS A 206 22.73 17.18 -1.18
C HIS A 206 24.00 18.03 -1.01
N ALA A 207 24.29 18.58 0.18
CA ALA A 207 25.42 19.48 0.39
C ALA A 207 26.80 18.81 0.16
N GLY A 208 26.89 17.49 0.38
CA GLY A 208 28.11 16.70 0.13
C GLY A 208 28.27 16.22 -1.32
N GLN A 209 27.33 16.54 -2.22
CA GLN A 209 27.31 16.02 -3.58
C GLN A 209 28.12 16.92 -4.51
N LYS A 210 29.19 16.38 -5.13
CA LYS A 210 30.13 17.17 -5.94
C LYS A 210 29.56 17.63 -7.29
N THR A 211 28.65 16.87 -7.89
CA THR A 211 28.15 17.06 -9.27
C THR A 211 26.63 16.89 -9.33
N THR A 212 25.89 18.01 -9.38
CA THR A 212 24.41 18.01 -9.42
C THR A 212 23.84 17.53 -10.75
N ALA A 213 24.60 17.62 -11.84
CA ALA A 213 24.19 17.12 -13.15
C ALA A 213 24.05 15.59 -13.18
N ASP A 214 24.87 14.88 -12.39
CA ASP A 214 24.80 13.42 -12.29
C ASP A 214 23.48 12.97 -11.66
N ASN A 215 22.88 13.77 -10.78
CA ASN A 215 21.60 13.45 -10.16
C ASN A 215 20.47 13.36 -11.18
N LEU A 216 20.42 14.29 -12.14
CA LEU A 216 19.42 14.26 -13.21
C LEU A 216 19.68 13.10 -14.18
N ARG A 217 20.94 12.77 -14.46
CA ARG A 217 21.30 11.60 -15.28
C ARG A 217 20.90 10.29 -14.61
N ILE A 218 21.15 10.15 -13.30
CA ILE A 218 20.72 8.99 -12.50
C ILE A 218 19.20 8.87 -12.55
N LEU A 219 18.48 9.97 -12.25
CA LEU A 219 17.02 9.99 -12.27
C LEU A 219 16.47 9.60 -13.65
N GLY A 220 16.98 10.22 -14.71
CA GLY A 220 16.57 9.91 -16.08
C GLY A 220 16.84 8.47 -16.47
N ALA A 221 17.97 7.90 -16.06
CA ALA A 221 18.30 6.51 -16.34
C ALA A 221 17.41 5.54 -15.55
N VAL A 222 17.15 5.82 -14.27
CA VAL A 222 16.26 5.03 -13.39
C VAL A 222 14.81 4.99 -13.93
N LEU A 223 14.30 6.12 -14.42
CA LEU A 223 12.92 6.23 -14.92
C LEU A 223 12.72 5.62 -16.32
N ASN A 224 13.79 5.27 -17.02
CA ASN A 224 13.77 4.74 -18.39
C ASN A 224 14.46 3.37 -18.49
N SER A 225 14.19 2.48 -17.54
CA SER A 225 14.63 1.08 -17.56
C SER A 225 16.14 0.82 -17.65
N ALA A 226 17.01 1.78 -17.32
CA ALA A 226 18.44 1.49 -17.27
C ALA A 226 18.75 0.59 -16.07
N GLY A 227 19.38 -0.57 -16.32
CA GLY A 227 19.94 -1.37 -15.24
C GLY A 227 20.97 -0.55 -14.45
N ILE A 228 21.15 -0.82 -13.16
CA ILE A 228 22.06 0.01 -12.33
C ILE A 228 23.52 -0.02 -12.80
N VAL A 229 23.90 -1.10 -13.48
CA VAL A 229 25.19 -1.23 -14.15
C VAL A 229 25.29 -0.28 -15.35
N ASP A 230 24.20 -0.07 -16.09
CA ASP A 230 24.12 0.88 -17.19
C ASP A 230 24.09 2.32 -16.68
N VAL A 231 23.41 2.58 -15.56
CA VAL A 231 23.51 3.85 -14.83
C VAL A 231 24.97 4.13 -14.47
N GLN A 232 25.69 3.16 -13.90
CA GLN A 232 27.11 3.28 -13.57
C GLN A 232 28.00 3.56 -14.80
N ARG A 233 27.72 2.89 -15.92
CA ARG A 233 28.43 3.11 -17.20
C ARG A 233 28.18 4.51 -17.75
N SER A 234 26.93 4.99 -17.71
CA SER A 234 26.54 6.30 -18.24
C SER A 234 27.13 7.49 -17.48
N ILE A 235 27.42 7.32 -16.19
CA ILE A 235 27.98 8.38 -15.32
C ILE A 235 29.52 8.33 -15.28
N GLY A 236 30.11 7.19 -15.63
CA GLY A 236 31.56 7.03 -15.66
C GLY A 236 32.21 7.97 -16.68
N ILE A 237 33.15 8.81 -16.23
CA ILE A 237 34.06 9.52 -17.13
C ILE A 237 35.14 8.52 -17.55
N ALA A 238 35.60 8.58 -18.82
CA ALA A 238 36.61 7.69 -19.40
C ALA A 238 37.71 7.31 -18.38
N GLY A 239 37.67 6.06 -17.89
CA GLY A 239 38.65 5.49 -16.95
C GLY A 239 38.27 5.49 -15.44
N LYS A 240 37.25 6.23 -14.97
CA LYS A 240 36.84 6.24 -13.54
C LYS A 240 35.36 5.90 -13.34
N LYS A 241 35.09 4.68 -12.86
CA LYS A 241 33.75 4.22 -12.49
C LYS A 241 33.31 4.84 -11.17
N ILE A 242 32.07 5.35 -11.10
CA ILE A 242 31.45 5.74 -9.83
C ILE A 242 31.20 4.47 -8.98
N GLY A 243 31.48 4.53 -7.68
CA GLY A 243 31.18 3.39 -6.78
C GLY A 243 29.69 3.13 -6.68
N MET A 244 29.27 1.86 -6.64
CA MET A 244 27.85 1.50 -6.64
C MET A 244 27.10 2.02 -5.41
N SER A 245 27.78 2.10 -4.26
CA SER A 245 27.22 2.71 -3.04
C SER A 245 26.74 4.15 -3.28
N ARG A 246 27.49 4.94 -4.04
CA ARG A 246 27.10 6.32 -4.35
C ARG A 246 25.84 6.40 -5.21
N ILE A 247 25.58 5.42 -6.06
CA ILE A 247 24.35 5.38 -6.85
C ILE A 247 23.17 5.06 -5.93
N TYR A 248 23.30 4.08 -5.05
CA TYR A 248 22.27 3.77 -4.05
C TYR A 248 21.99 4.96 -3.12
N ASP A 249 23.03 5.62 -2.59
CA ASP A 249 22.88 6.83 -1.75
C ASP A 249 22.12 7.95 -2.49
N ARG A 250 22.29 8.05 -3.81
CA ARG A 250 21.57 9.03 -4.63
C ARG A 250 20.11 8.63 -4.86
N ILE A 251 19.83 7.34 -5.05
CA ILE A 251 18.45 6.84 -5.17
C ILE A 251 17.70 7.07 -3.85
N GLU A 252 18.29 6.75 -2.70
CA GLU A 252 17.67 6.98 -1.39
C GLU A 252 17.43 8.48 -1.12
N TRP A 253 18.37 9.34 -1.52
CA TRP A 253 18.17 10.78 -1.45
C TRP A 253 17.02 11.25 -2.37
N LEU A 254 16.97 10.77 -3.62
CA LEU A 254 15.89 11.10 -4.56
C LEU A 254 14.54 10.68 -3.99
N GLU A 255 14.41 9.45 -3.50
CA GLU A 255 13.20 8.96 -2.86
C GLU A 255 12.72 9.91 -1.75
N GLY A 256 13.60 10.25 -0.80
CA GLY A 256 13.23 11.14 0.31
C GLY A 256 12.77 12.53 -0.15
N VAL A 257 13.37 13.07 -1.21
CA VAL A 257 12.97 14.35 -1.80
C VAL A 257 11.62 14.27 -2.50
N PHE A 258 11.39 13.24 -3.33
CA PHE A 258 10.13 13.03 -4.04
C PHE A 258 8.97 12.79 -3.07
N LEU A 259 9.16 11.92 -2.07
CA LEU A 259 8.14 11.63 -1.05
C LEU A 259 7.82 12.87 -0.19
N ALA A 260 8.84 13.63 0.22
CA ALA A 260 8.61 14.86 0.98
C ALA A 260 7.88 15.93 0.15
N TYR A 261 8.19 16.02 -1.15
CA TYR A 261 7.48 16.91 -2.07
C TYR A 261 6.01 16.51 -2.19
N GLU A 262 5.71 15.23 -2.43
CA GLU A 262 4.34 14.72 -2.52
C GLU A 262 3.55 15.00 -1.23
N ARG A 263 4.13 14.70 -0.06
CA ARG A 263 3.48 14.94 1.24
C ARG A 263 3.08 16.41 1.40
N GLU A 264 3.94 17.34 1.02
CA GLU A 264 3.64 18.77 1.08
C GLU A 264 2.59 19.20 0.03
N MET A 265 2.57 18.60 -1.16
CA MET A 265 1.54 18.88 -2.18
C MET A 265 0.17 18.36 -1.75
N LEU A 266 0.10 17.14 -1.22
CA LEU A 266 -1.12 16.55 -0.67
C LEU A 266 -1.66 17.38 0.50
N ARG A 267 -0.80 17.84 1.42
CA ARG A 267 -1.19 18.72 2.52
C ARG A 267 -1.87 20.00 2.01
N ARG A 268 -1.26 20.68 1.04
CA ARG A 268 -1.83 21.90 0.44
C ARG A 268 -3.14 21.65 -0.29
N TRP A 269 -3.24 20.52 -0.98
CA TRP A 269 -4.46 20.13 -1.68
C TRP A 269 -5.59 19.85 -0.67
N ASN A 270 -5.33 19.12 0.40
CA ASN A 270 -6.30 18.90 1.48
C ASN A 270 -6.75 20.22 2.10
N ASP A 271 -5.82 21.11 2.49
CA ASP A 271 -6.15 22.43 3.05
C ASP A 271 -7.11 23.21 2.11
N LYS A 272 -6.83 23.19 0.80
CA LYS A 272 -7.64 23.88 -0.22
C LYS A 272 -9.01 23.25 -0.39
N VAL A 273 -9.10 21.93 -0.37
CA VAL A 273 -10.35 21.18 -0.48
C VAL A 273 -11.23 21.47 0.73
N GLU A 274 -10.67 21.39 1.94
CA GLU A 274 -11.38 21.69 3.19
C GLU A 274 -11.87 23.15 3.23
N GLN A 275 -11.02 24.10 2.84
CA GLN A 275 -11.40 25.51 2.75
C GLN A 275 -12.50 25.78 1.71
N SER A 276 -12.61 24.95 0.67
CA SER A 276 -13.63 25.13 -0.36
C SER A 276 -15.05 24.80 0.13
N GLY A 277 -15.17 24.00 1.19
CA GLY A 277 -16.45 23.53 1.73
C GLY A 277 -17.28 22.66 0.79
N LYS A 278 -16.74 22.29 -0.40
CA LYS A 278 -17.45 21.47 -1.38
C LYS A 278 -17.49 20.02 -0.95
N ALA A 279 -18.63 19.36 -1.16
CA ALA A 279 -18.72 17.92 -1.01
C ALA A 279 -17.76 17.23 -2.01
N VAL A 280 -16.91 16.36 -1.49
CA VAL A 280 -15.95 15.59 -2.29
C VAL A 280 -16.41 14.14 -2.38
N GLU A 281 -16.37 13.61 -3.59
CA GLU A 281 -16.52 12.18 -3.85
C GLU A 281 -15.18 11.64 -4.36
N HIS A 282 -14.60 10.70 -3.62
CA HIS A 282 -13.38 10.01 -3.97
C HIS A 282 -13.73 8.73 -4.74
N LEU A 283 -13.43 8.71 -6.04
CA LEU A 283 -13.60 7.53 -6.89
C LEU A 283 -12.27 6.80 -6.98
N LEU A 284 -12.14 5.70 -6.24
CA LEU A 284 -10.89 4.99 -6.06
C LEU A 284 -10.93 3.63 -6.74
N SER A 285 -9.83 3.25 -7.37
CA SER A 285 -9.58 1.91 -7.86
C SER A 285 -8.38 1.33 -7.14
N HIS A 286 -8.47 0.05 -6.78
CA HIS A 286 -7.41 -0.68 -6.10
C HIS A 286 -7.15 -2.02 -6.78
N ASP A 287 -5.88 -2.34 -7.00
CA ASP A 287 -5.44 -3.63 -7.51
C ASP A 287 -4.02 -3.95 -7.03
N ASP A 288 -3.68 -5.23 -7.05
CA ASP A 288 -2.37 -5.74 -6.64
C ASP A 288 -1.45 -5.99 -7.83
N MET A 289 -0.17 -5.74 -7.62
CA MET A 289 0.88 -6.19 -8.54
C MET A 289 1.89 -7.05 -7.81
N VAL A 290 2.12 -8.25 -8.34
CA VAL A 290 3.21 -9.12 -7.88
C VAL A 290 4.48 -8.81 -8.65
N LEU A 291 5.57 -8.54 -7.92
CA LEU A 291 6.91 -8.37 -8.46
C LEU A 291 7.82 -9.50 -7.94
N THR A 292 8.72 -10.00 -8.79
CA THR A 292 9.69 -11.03 -8.41
C THR A 292 11.09 -10.44 -8.37
N VAL A 293 11.80 -10.65 -7.25
CA VAL A 293 13.19 -10.22 -7.07
C VAL A 293 14.10 -11.44 -7.06
N ASN A 294 15.22 -11.36 -7.80
CA ASN A 294 16.21 -12.43 -7.87
C ASN A 294 16.99 -12.58 -6.56
N TRP A 295 17.49 -13.78 -6.31
CA TRP A 295 18.35 -14.11 -5.18
C TRP A 295 19.59 -13.18 -4.99
N GLU A 296 19.92 -12.91 -3.73
CA GLU A 296 21.10 -12.09 -3.34
C GLU A 296 22.44 -12.86 -3.37
N THR A 297 22.39 -14.17 -3.06
CA THR A 297 23.60 -14.99 -2.88
C THR A 297 23.56 -16.24 -3.75
N SER A 298 24.70 -16.60 -4.35
CA SER A 298 24.79 -17.79 -5.19
C SER A 298 24.54 -19.11 -4.47
N THR A 299 24.55 -19.09 -3.12
CA THR A 299 24.29 -20.21 -2.23
C THR A 299 22.82 -20.53 -2.02
N ASP A 300 21.92 -19.54 -2.21
CA ASP A 300 20.47 -19.73 -2.14
C ASP A 300 19.85 -18.98 -3.31
N ARG A 301 19.47 -19.74 -4.35
CA ARG A 301 18.99 -19.22 -5.63
C ARG A 301 17.46 -19.08 -5.72
N ARG A 302 16.75 -19.19 -4.60
CA ARG A 302 15.30 -18.99 -4.57
C ARG A 302 14.96 -17.52 -4.77
N ASN A 303 13.91 -17.27 -5.55
CA ASN A 303 13.38 -15.93 -5.78
C ASN A 303 12.55 -15.47 -4.56
N THR A 304 12.23 -14.18 -4.51
CA THR A 304 11.28 -13.62 -3.54
C THR A 304 10.17 -12.91 -4.31
N GLN A 305 8.93 -13.30 -4.05
CA GLN A 305 7.77 -12.57 -4.53
C GLN A 305 7.41 -11.46 -3.54
N LEU A 306 7.04 -10.31 -4.08
CA LEU A 306 6.62 -9.12 -3.36
C LEU A 306 5.26 -8.69 -3.90
N ASN A 307 4.28 -8.56 -3.02
CA ASN A 307 2.98 -8.00 -3.35
C ASN A 307 3.02 -6.48 -3.17
N CYS A 308 2.53 -5.77 -4.18
CA CYS A 308 2.45 -4.31 -4.21
C CYS A 308 0.97 -3.91 -4.26
N ALA A 309 0.46 -3.31 -3.18
CA ALA A 309 -0.88 -2.76 -3.08
C ALA A 309 -0.91 -1.36 -3.68
N ILE A 310 -1.81 -1.11 -4.65
CA ILE A 310 -1.85 0.16 -5.40
C ILE A 310 -3.26 0.72 -5.38
N THR A 311 -3.41 2.00 -5.00
CA THR A 311 -4.69 2.72 -5.08
C THR A 311 -4.54 4.01 -5.87
N ALA A 312 -5.45 4.24 -6.81
CA ALA A 312 -5.48 5.43 -7.66
C ALA A 312 -6.89 6.03 -7.80
N ASP A 313 -6.95 7.33 -8.06
CA ASP A 313 -8.16 8.08 -8.37
C ASP A 313 -8.60 7.86 -9.82
N ALA A 314 -9.86 7.47 -10.03
CA ALA A 314 -10.42 7.12 -11.34
C ALA A 314 -10.71 8.33 -12.24
N ARG A 315 -10.85 9.54 -11.69
CA ARG A 315 -11.10 10.74 -12.49
C ARG A 315 -9.81 11.33 -13.04
N SER A 316 -8.78 11.45 -12.21
CA SER A 316 -7.52 12.11 -12.53
C SER A 316 -6.40 11.15 -12.95
N GLY A 317 -6.52 9.87 -12.60
CA GLY A 317 -5.45 8.88 -12.70
C GLY A 317 -4.34 9.09 -11.66
N TYR A 318 -4.56 9.91 -10.62
CA TYR A 318 -3.60 10.17 -9.57
C TYR A 318 -3.40 8.94 -8.68
N VAL A 319 -2.17 8.49 -8.49
CA VAL A 319 -1.86 7.30 -7.68
C VAL A 319 -1.56 7.73 -6.26
N TYR A 320 -2.48 7.47 -5.33
CA TYR A 320 -2.33 7.86 -3.93
C TYR A 320 -1.24 7.08 -3.22
N ARG A 321 -1.22 5.77 -3.34
CA ARG A 321 -0.28 4.91 -2.62
C ARG A 321 0.16 3.72 -3.46
N LEU A 322 1.40 3.30 -3.23
CA LEU A 322 2.01 2.05 -3.70
C LEU A 322 2.82 1.53 -2.52
N ASP A 323 2.32 0.48 -1.87
CA ASP A 323 2.97 -0.11 -0.70
C ASP A 323 3.35 -1.55 -0.99
N VAL A 324 4.55 -1.94 -0.51
CA VAL A 324 5.12 -3.28 -0.74
C VAL A 324 5.15 -4.05 0.57
N ASP A 325 4.80 -5.33 0.52
CA ASP A 325 4.82 -6.28 1.64
C ASP A 325 6.25 -6.72 2.06
N PHE A 326 7.15 -5.75 2.18
CA PHE A 326 8.53 -5.96 2.59
C PHE A 326 9.01 -4.88 3.54
N ASP A 327 9.50 -5.28 4.71
CA ASP A 327 10.12 -4.42 5.70
C ASP A 327 11.65 -4.42 5.53
N PRO A 328 12.24 -3.38 4.95
CA PRO A 328 13.69 -3.27 4.78
C PRO A 328 14.41 -2.87 6.08
N ARG A 329 13.68 -2.52 7.15
CA ARG A 329 14.25 -2.17 8.46
C ARG A 329 14.51 -3.40 9.31
N ALA A 330 13.89 -4.53 8.97
CA ALA A 330 14.02 -5.78 9.69
C ALA A 330 15.42 -6.38 9.49
N THR A 331 16.12 -6.68 10.59
CA THR A 331 17.33 -7.51 10.60
C THR A 331 16.97 -8.88 11.17
N PRO A 332 16.81 -9.93 10.34
CA PRO A 332 16.17 -11.17 10.79
C PRO A 332 16.87 -11.83 11.97
N LEU A 333 18.20 -11.96 11.92
CA LEU A 333 18.96 -12.59 12.99
C LEU A 333 18.98 -11.77 14.28
N ASP A 334 19.09 -10.44 14.21
CA ASP A 334 19.04 -9.59 15.41
C ASP A 334 17.64 -9.62 16.02
N THR A 335 16.60 -9.57 15.18
CA THR A 335 15.21 -9.67 15.60
C THR A 335 14.95 -11.03 16.25
N PHE A 336 15.47 -12.12 15.68
CA PHE A 336 15.40 -13.44 16.28
C PHE A 336 16.09 -13.49 17.64
N ASN A 337 17.32 -12.98 17.73
CA ASN A 337 18.07 -12.99 19.00
C ASN A 337 17.35 -12.15 20.06
N ALA A 338 16.89 -10.94 19.72
CA ALA A 338 16.20 -10.05 20.65
C ALA A 338 14.84 -10.60 21.11
N THR A 339 14.14 -11.31 20.23
CA THR A 339 12.80 -11.83 20.50
C THR A 339 12.84 -13.17 21.21
N TYR A 340 13.68 -14.08 20.75
CA TYR A 340 13.59 -15.50 21.08
C TYR A 340 14.75 -16.02 21.91
N LEU A 341 15.80 -15.24 22.17
CA LEU A 341 16.90 -15.63 23.04
C LEU A 341 17.06 -14.63 24.20
N ASP A 342 17.33 -15.14 25.40
CA ASP A 342 17.67 -14.31 26.55
C ASP A 342 19.16 -13.89 26.54
N GLN A 343 19.62 -13.21 27.60
CA GLN A 343 21.01 -12.77 27.72
C GLN A 343 22.01 -13.93 27.79
N ALA A 344 21.58 -15.13 28.22
CA ALA A 344 22.38 -16.34 28.25
C ALA A 344 22.32 -17.12 26.91
N GLY A 345 21.51 -16.67 25.94
CA GLY A 345 21.30 -17.34 24.67
C GLY A 345 20.32 -18.52 24.76
N MET A 346 19.56 -18.61 25.86
CA MET A 346 18.53 -19.63 26.06
C MET A 346 17.19 -19.17 25.44
N PRO A 347 16.36 -20.10 24.95
CA PRO A 347 15.11 -19.74 24.29
C PRO A 347 14.12 -19.05 25.23
N GLN A 348 13.51 -17.96 24.78
CA GLN A 348 12.47 -17.20 25.50
C GLN A 348 11.30 -16.84 24.57
N ASN A 349 10.19 -16.34 25.14
CA ASN A 349 9.00 -15.88 24.39
C ASN A 349 8.30 -16.93 23.52
N LEU A 350 8.43 -18.23 23.84
CA LEU A 350 7.91 -19.33 23.03
C LEU A 350 6.52 -19.80 23.43
N GLU A 351 6.22 -19.73 24.72
CA GLU A 351 5.01 -20.27 25.32
C GLU A 351 4.15 -19.13 25.88
N HIS A 352 2.84 -19.35 25.92
CA HIS A 352 1.91 -18.51 26.65
C HIS A 352 1.21 -19.33 27.72
N LEU A 353 1.06 -18.75 28.91
CA LEU A 353 0.32 -19.35 30.00
C LEU A 353 -1.16 -19.01 29.86
N TYR A 354 -2.01 -20.02 29.94
CA TYR A 354 -3.45 -19.89 29.89
C TYR A 354 -4.04 -20.33 31.23
N PRO A 355 -3.91 -19.50 32.29
CA PRO A 355 -4.55 -19.78 33.56
C PRO A 355 -6.05 -19.95 33.30
N ASN A 356 -6.64 -21.04 33.78
CA ASN A 356 -8.02 -21.48 33.53
C ASN A 356 -8.28 -22.26 32.22
N SER A 357 -7.25 -22.66 31.46
CA SER A 357 -7.36 -23.67 30.40
C SER A 357 -6.99 -25.06 30.91
N LYS A 358 -7.61 -26.10 30.36
CA LYS A 358 -7.18 -27.51 30.58
C LYS A 358 -5.75 -27.75 30.07
N VAL A 359 -5.30 -26.92 29.14
CA VAL A 359 -4.00 -27.02 28.49
C VAL A 359 -2.87 -26.39 29.32
N GLN A 360 -3.17 -25.58 30.36
CA GLN A 360 -2.24 -24.80 31.20
C GLN A 360 -1.30 -23.85 30.44
N SER A 361 -0.56 -24.35 29.45
CA SER A 361 0.41 -23.61 28.65
C SER A 361 0.53 -24.21 27.25
N ALA A 362 0.82 -23.38 26.26
CA ALA A 362 1.01 -23.84 24.88
C ALA A 362 1.92 -22.90 24.09
N PRO A 363 2.54 -23.38 23.00
CA PRO A 363 3.26 -22.52 22.07
C PRO A 363 2.40 -21.30 21.67
N LYS A 364 3.00 -20.11 21.65
CA LYS A 364 2.32 -18.88 21.20
C LYS A 364 1.77 -19.08 19.80
N PHE A 365 0.55 -18.60 19.55
CA PHE A 365 -0.08 -18.61 18.22
C PHE A 365 0.46 -17.49 17.32
N SER A 366 0.12 -17.53 16.03
CA SER A 366 0.62 -16.57 15.03
C SER A 366 0.37 -15.10 15.36
N TRP A 367 -0.77 -14.76 15.96
CA TRP A 367 -1.07 -13.37 16.36
C TRP A 367 -0.45 -12.97 17.71
N GLN A 368 0.15 -13.91 18.46
CA GLN A 368 0.79 -13.65 19.75
C GLN A 368 2.32 -13.61 19.66
N ARG A 369 2.89 -14.19 18.61
CA ARG A 369 4.33 -14.18 18.37
C ARG A 369 4.75 -12.79 17.87
N PRO A 370 5.79 -12.16 18.42
CA PRO A 370 6.27 -10.86 17.94
C PRO A 370 6.72 -10.85 16.47
N THR A 371 7.06 -12.02 15.91
CA THR A 371 7.38 -12.18 14.48
C THR A 371 6.17 -12.48 13.61
N GLY A 372 4.97 -12.55 14.19
CA GLY A 372 3.74 -12.96 13.51
C GLY A 372 3.25 -12.02 12.42
N ARG A 373 3.81 -10.80 12.35
CA ARG A 373 3.63 -9.88 11.23
C ARG A 373 4.43 -10.24 9.98
N TYR A 374 5.49 -11.04 10.12
CA TYR A 374 6.30 -11.53 9.00
C TYR A 374 5.78 -12.85 8.45
N HIS A 375 6.25 -13.22 7.27
CA HIS A 375 6.08 -14.58 6.78
C HIS A 375 7.05 -15.53 7.53
N GLU A 376 6.64 -16.02 8.70
CA GLU A 376 7.51 -16.71 9.67
C GLU A 376 8.37 -17.87 9.12
N PRO A 377 7.87 -18.77 8.25
CA PRO A 377 8.72 -19.77 7.61
C PRO A 377 9.93 -19.16 6.86
N GLN A 378 9.69 -18.04 6.16
CA GLN A 378 10.72 -17.30 5.43
C GLN A 378 11.65 -16.55 6.39
N PHE A 379 11.11 -16.01 7.50
CA PHE A 379 11.89 -15.38 8.56
C PHE A 379 12.91 -16.33 9.21
N PHE A 380 12.48 -17.53 9.63
CA PHE A 380 13.41 -18.49 10.23
C PHE A 380 14.43 -19.01 9.22
N ALA A 381 14.02 -19.23 7.97
CA ALA A 381 14.94 -19.56 6.88
C ALA A 381 16.00 -18.48 6.66
N ALA A 382 15.61 -17.21 6.72
CA ALA A 382 16.53 -16.07 6.61
C ALA A 382 17.61 -16.07 7.68
N CYS A 383 17.22 -16.32 8.94
CA CYS A 383 18.15 -16.37 10.06
C CYS A 383 19.22 -17.46 9.86
N VAL A 384 18.80 -18.66 9.42
CA VAL A 384 19.73 -19.76 9.10
C VAL A 384 20.63 -19.39 7.93
N ASN A 385 20.07 -18.79 6.88
CA ASN A 385 20.80 -18.39 5.69
C ASN A 385 21.88 -17.34 5.97
N GLU A 386 21.59 -16.36 6.83
CA GLU A 386 22.56 -15.34 7.25
C GLU A 386 23.79 -15.97 7.93
N ILE A 387 23.56 -16.93 8.84
CA ILE A 387 24.62 -17.67 9.51
C ILE A 387 25.42 -18.52 8.50
N LYS A 388 24.74 -19.22 7.57
CA LYS A 388 25.41 -20.00 6.51
C LYS A 388 26.25 -19.12 5.59
N ALA A 389 25.78 -17.92 5.26
CA ALA A 389 26.54 -16.93 4.49
C ALA A 389 27.77 -16.45 5.26
N PHE A 390 27.64 -16.18 6.57
CA PHE A 390 28.76 -15.86 7.44
C PHE A 390 29.78 -17.00 7.50
N GLN A 391 29.35 -18.25 7.70
CA GLN A 391 30.23 -19.42 7.68
C GLN A 391 31.02 -19.51 6.38
N SER A 392 30.37 -19.27 5.24
CA SER A 392 31.01 -19.27 3.91
C SER A 392 32.07 -18.18 3.78
N ARG A 393 31.77 -16.96 4.26
CA ARG A 393 32.74 -15.84 4.27
C ARG A 393 33.91 -16.12 5.21
N ALA A 394 33.65 -16.64 6.42
CA ALA A 394 34.67 -17.02 7.39
C ALA A 394 35.60 -18.10 6.82
N LYS A 395 35.04 -19.14 6.18
CA LYS A 395 35.81 -20.21 5.53
C LYS A 395 36.75 -19.70 4.43
N ARG A 396 36.38 -18.62 3.73
CA ARG A 396 37.20 -17.98 2.67
C ARG A 396 38.26 -17.04 3.23
N ARG A 397 37.91 -16.24 4.24
CA ARG A 397 38.80 -15.19 4.79
C ARG A 397 39.76 -15.68 5.87
N MET A 398 39.43 -16.76 6.57
CA MET A 398 40.30 -17.32 7.62
C MET A 398 41.28 -18.35 7.02
N PRO A 399 42.60 -18.10 7.08
CA PRO A 399 43.62 -19.02 6.61
C PRO A 399 43.62 -20.35 7.38
N LYS A 400 44.15 -21.41 6.76
CA LYS A 400 44.35 -22.75 7.36
C LYS A 400 45.84 -23.08 7.57
N LYS A 401 46.69 -22.06 7.71
CA LYS A 401 48.15 -22.25 7.59
C LYS A 401 48.79 -22.91 8.81
N ASP A 402 48.24 -22.69 10.00
CA ASP A 402 48.73 -23.31 11.25
C ASP A 402 47.59 -23.98 12.06
N LYS A 403 47.98 -24.82 13.03
CA LYS A 403 47.05 -25.58 13.89
C LYS A 403 46.14 -24.67 14.74
N SER A 404 46.64 -23.51 15.15
CA SER A 404 45.88 -22.54 15.98
C SER A 404 44.75 -21.89 15.18
N GLN A 405 45.03 -21.45 13.96
CA GLN A 405 44.06 -20.90 13.01
C GLN A 405 43.02 -21.94 12.59
N GLN A 406 43.44 -23.20 12.41
CA GLN A 406 42.53 -24.30 12.13
C GLN A 406 41.58 -24.56 13.32
N ALA A 407 42.09 -24.55 14.56
CA ALA A 407 41.29 -24.69 15.77
C ALA A 407 40.29 -23.52 15.93
N ALA A 408 40.74 -22.27 15.76
CA ALA A 408 39.89 -21.08 15.84
C ALA A 408 38.77 -21.09 14.80
N ARG A 409 39.08 -21.48 13.56
CA ARG A 409 38.08 -21.65 12.50
C ARG A 409 37.08 -22.76 12.85
N SER A 410 37.54 -23.90 13.33
CA SER A 410 36.66 -25.01 13.72
C SER A 410 35.73 -24.63 14.88
N ALA A 411 36.26 -23.93 15.89
CA ALA A 411 35.47 -23.42 17.01
C ALA A 411 34.38 -22.44 16.56
N LEU A 412 34.70 -21.51 15.64
CA LEU A 412 33.73 -20.58 15.07
C LEU A 412 32.62 -21.31 14.28
N ILE A 413 32.99 -22.29 13.46
CA ILE A 413 32.02 -23.09 12.71
C ILE A 413 31.13 -23.92 13.66
N GLN A 414 31.70 -24.46 14.73
CA GLN A 414 30.92 -25.20 15.74
C GLN A 414 29.95 -24.28 16.48
N ARG A 415 30.37 -23.08 16.88
CA ARG A 415 29.50 -22.08 17.51
C ARG A 415 28.33 -21.72 16.60
N THR A 416 28.59 -21.45 15.33
CA THR A 416 27.54 -21.09 14.36
C THR A 416 26.60 -22.25 14.02
N LYS A 417 27.08 -23.50 14.07
CA LYS A 417 26.19 -24.68 14.02
C LYS A 417 25.25 -24.74 15.22
N GLY A 418 25.74 -24.42 16.42
CA GLY A 418 24.91 -24.29 17.62
C GLY A 418 23.81 -23.23 17.47
N MET A 419 24.13 -22.08 16.87
CA MET A 419 23.13 -21.03 16.57
C MET A 419 22.05 -21.53 15.60
N ILE A 420 22.42 -22.26 14.54
CA ILE A 420 21.45 -22.86 13.61
C ILE A 420 20.57 -23.89 14.31
N ALA A 421 21.15 -24.70 15.20
CA ALA A 421 20.40 -25.67 15.99
C ALA A 421 19.38 -24.99 16.91
N ASN A 422 19.73 -23.86 17.54
CA ASN A 422 18.79 -23.07 18.34
C ASN A 422 17.63 -22.54 17.48
N ILE A 423 17.92 -22.01 16.29
CA ILE A 423 16.87 -21.56 15.36
C ILE A 423 15.94 -22.71 15.00
N ARG A 424 16.48 -23.86 14.60
CA ARG A 424 15.67 -25.06 14.24
C ARG A 424 14.86 -25.59 15.42
N MET A 425 15.44 -25.59 16.62
CA MET A 425 14.72 -25.99 17.83
C MET A 425 13.50 -25.11 18.07
N ILE A 426 13.58 -23.80 17.81
CA ILE A 426 12.45 -22.89 17.96
C ILE A 426 11.47 -23.02 16.78
N SER A 427 11.95 -22.97 15.54
CA SER A 427 11.08 -22.99 14.36
C SER A 427 10.43 -24.35 14.14
N GLU A 428 11.20 -25.44 14.06
CA GLU A 428 10.72 -26.80 13.76
C GLU A 428 10.29 -27.51 15.04
N GLY A 429 11.00 -27.30 16.14
CA GLY A 429 10.71 -27.95 17.42
C GLY A 429 9.51 -27.34 18.15
N TRP A 430 9.53 -26.04 18.42
CA TRP A 430 8.45 -25.36 19.15
C TRP A 430 7.25 -25.00 18.28
N PHE A 431 7.47 -24.40 17.12
CA PHE A 431 6.40 -23.87 16.28
C PHE A 431 5.98 -24.79 15.11
N GLY A 432 6.78 -25.82 14.82
CA GLY A 432 6.47 -26.80 13.76
C GLY A 432 6.54 -26.24 12.34
N PHE A 433 7.38 -25.23 12.09
CA PHE A 433 7.64 -24.69 10.75
C PHE A 433 8.79 -25.43 10.06
N PRO A 434 8.54 -26.16 8.95
CA PRO A 434 9.62 -26.73 8.15
C PRO A 434 10.35 -25.61 7.42
N ILE A 435 11.64 -25.39 7.73
CA ILE A 435 12.44 -24.30 7.14
C ILE A 435 12.79 -24.58 5.67
N ASP A 436 13.02 -25.86 5.33
CA ASP A 436 13.64 -26.25 4.06
C ASP A 436 12.61 -26.54 2.92
N GLU A 437 11.31 -26.39 3.17
CA GLU A 437 10.24 -26.72 2.20
C GLU A 437 9.75 -25.53 1.37
N SER A 438 10.16 -24.30 1.68
CA SER A 438 9.72 -23.10 0.95
C SER A 438 10.41 -22.96 -0.41
N GLU A 439 9.61 -22.84 -1.48
CA GLU A 439 10.08 -22.53 -2.85
C GLU A 439 10.66 -21.11 -2.96
N GLU A 440 10.26 -20.21 -2.06
CA GLU A 440 10.72 -18.82 -2.01
C GLU A 440 11.67 -18.57 -0.85
N ARG A 441 12.55 -17.58 -1.01
CA ARG A 441 13.47 -17.15 0.05
C ARG A 441 12.80 -16.21 1.05
N GLY A 442 11.99 -15.27 0.56
CA GLY A 442 11.25 -14.30 1.39
C GLY A 442 12.08 -13.33 2.23
N SER A 443 13.38 -13.22 1.96
CA SER A 443 14.29 -12.46 2.83
C SER A 443 15.54 -11.96 2.10
N PHE A 444 15.94 -10.72 2.43
CA PHE A 444 17.18 -10.06 2.01
C PHE A 444 17.79 -9.36 3.23
N LYS A 445 18.36 -8.16 3.07
CA LYS A 445 18.53 -7.18 4.15
C LYS A 445 17.17 -6.58 4.52
N GLY A 446 16.29 -7.41 5.06
CA GLY A 446 14.87 -7.13 5.28
C GLY A 446 14.02 -8.40 5.20
N MET A 447 12.72 -8.26 5.47
CA MET A 447 11.79 -9.39 5.58
C MET A 447 10.46 -9.11 4.90
N THR A 448 9.87 -10.12 4.27
CA THR A 448 8.47 -10.05 3.79
C THR A 448 7.49 -10.00 4.96
N THR A 449 6.51 -9.13 4.87
CA THR A 449 5.41 -9.00 5.81
C THR A 449 4.21 -9.82 5.35
N ARG A 450 3.26 -10.12 6.23
CA ARG A 450 2.00 -10.75 5.81
C ARG A 450 1.17 -9.72 5.08
N ASP A 451 0.77 -10.07 3.86
CA ASP A 451 -0.05 -9.27 2.95
C ASP A 451 -1.26 -8.61 3.62
N ILE A 452 -1.98 -9.35 4.48
CA ILE A 452 -3.15 -8.82 5.20
C ILE A 452 -2.84 -7.60 6.10
N TYR A 453 -1.66 -7.56 6.75
CA TYR A 453 -1.28 -6.40 7.56
C TYR A 453 -0.85 -5.24 6.66
N THR A 454 -0.10 -5.52 5.59
CA THR A 454 0.34 -4.50 4.63
C THR A 454 -0.86 -3.82 3.96
N LYS A 455 -1.88 -4.59 3.56
CA LYS A 455 -3.13 -4.06 3.01
C LYS A 455 -3.95 -3.30 4.04
N GLY A 456 -4.06 -3.82 5.26
CA GLY A 456 -4.71 -3.09 6.35
C GLY A 456 -4.08 -1.72 6.57
N ALA A 457 -2.75 -1.68 6.63
CA ALA A 457 -2.00 -0.44 6.77
C ALA A 457 -2.12 0.48 5.54
N HIS A 458 -2.13 -0.07 4.32
CA HIS A 458 -2.33 0.68 3.09
C HIS A 458 -3.65 1.46 3.11
N PHE A 459 -4.77 0.81 3.46
CA PHE A 459 -6.08 1.44 3.49
C PHE A 459 -6.27 2.37 4.69
N ALA A 460 -5.70 2.05 5.86
CA ALA A 460 -5.71 2.96 7.01
C ALA A 460 -5.01 4.28 6.66
N LEU A 461 -3.82 4.21 6.05
CA LEU A 461 -3.08 5.40 5.63
C LEU A 461 -3.69 6.09 4.40
N LEU A 462 -4.38 5.35 3.52
CA LEU A 462 -5.16 5.96 2.46
C LEU A 462 -6.29 6.82 3.05
N LYS A 463 -7.04 6.29 4.02
CA LYS A 463 -8.11 7.03 4.73
C LYS A 463 -7.57 8.33 5.35
N GLU A 464 -6.37 8.31 5.95
CA GLU A 464 -5.74 9.52 6.50
C GLU A 464 -5.37 10.58 5.44
N ILE A 465 -5.10 10.17 4.20
CA ILE A 465 -4.74 11.10 3.11
C ILE A 465 -5.97 11.79 2.54
N LEU A 466 -7.12 11.11 2.51
CA LEU A 466 -8.34 11.62 1.88
C LEU A 466 -9.02 12.66 2.76
N SER A 467 -9.43 13.79 2.15
CA SER A 467 -10.32 14.75 2.81
C SER A 467 -11.69 14.12 3.12
N ARG A 468 -12.42 14.66 4.09
CA ARG A 468 -13.79 14.20 4.40
C ARG A 468 -14.68 14.26 3.15
N GLY A 469 -15.33 13.16 2.80
CA GLY A 469 -16.13 13.01 1.58
C GLY A 469 -16.73 11.61 1.47
N SER A 470 -17.49 11.35 0.39
CA SER A 470 -17.89 9.98 0.06
C SER A 470 -16.72 9.24 -0.59
N ILE A 471 -16.62 7.94 -0.36
CA ILE A 471 -15.56 7.08 -0.88
C ILE A 471 -16.23 5.93 -1.63
N VAL A 472 -15.87 5.80 -2.90
CA VAL A 472 -16.33 4.74 -3.79
C VAL A 472 -15.11 3.94 -4.22
N LEU A 473 -14.90 2.79 -3.59
CA LEU A 473 -13.73 1.94 -3.82
C LEU A 473 -14.07 0.78 -4.74
N THR A 474 -13.39 0.68 -5.88
CA THR A 474 -13.48 -0.48 -6.78
C THR A 474 -12.26 -1.35 -6.64
N THR A 475 -12.47 -2.66 -6.42
CA THR A 475 -11.36 -3.63 -6.32
C THR A 475 -11.61 -4.84 -7.22
N GLU A 476 -10.57 -5.63 -7.47
CA GLU A 476 -10.76 -7.02 -7.89
C GLU A 476 -11.31 -7.90 -6.76
N GLN A 477 -11.70 -9.12 -7.12
CA GLN A 477 -12.10 -10.15 -6.16
C GLN A 477 -10.88 -10.70 -5.42
N GLU A 478 -10.65 -10.15 -4.24
CA GLU A 478 -9.45 -10.43 -3.45
C GLU A 478 -9.84 -10.87 -2.03
N ALA A 479 -9.14 -11.86 -1.48
CA ALA A 479 -9.56 -12.62 -0.30
C ALA A 479 -9.34 -11.89 1.03
N THR A 480 -8.38 -10.97 1.08
CA THR A 480 -8.00 -10.24 2.29
C THR A 480 -8.86 -9.01 2.53
N LEU A 481 -9.52 -8.48 1.50
CA LEU A 481 -10.34 -7.26 1.59
C LEU A 481 -11.63 -7.43 2.41
N PRO A 482 -12.43 -8.52 2.28
CA PRO A 482 -13.64 -8.73 3.06
C PRO A 482 -13.48 -8.60 4.58
N PRO A 483 -12.43 -9.18 5.21
CA PRO A 483 -12.20 -9.01 6.64
C PRO A 483 -11.48 -7.70 7.02
N LEU A 484 -11.12 -6.82 6.09
CA LEU A 484 -10.36 -5.59 6.38
C LEU A 484 -11.16 -4.30 6.11
N LEU A 485 -11.69 -4.15 4.89
CA LEU A 485 -12.32 -2.91 4.46
C LEU A 485 -13.49 -2.46 5.36
N PRO A 486 -14.41 -3.35 5.79
CA PRO A 486 -15.50 -2.94 6.66
C PRO A 486 -15.03 -2.34 7.99
N HIS A 487 -13.86 -2.75 8.46
CA HIS A 487 -13.30 -2.32 9.73
C HIS A 487 -12.53 -1.00 9.60
N ILE A 488 -11.72 -0.86 8.55
CA ILE A 488 -10.94 0.36 8.30
C ILE A 488 -11.86 1.56 8.00
N PHE A 489 -12.96 1.31 7.28
CA PHE A 489 -13.95 2.32 6.90
C PHE A 489 -15.24 2.26 7.75
N ASP A 490 -15.18 1.73 8.98
CA ASP A 490 -16.36 1.55 9.86
C ASP A 490 -17.17 2.85 10.03
N GLU A 491 -16.49 3.96 10.32
CA GLU A 491 -17.13 5.28 10.45
C GLU A 491 -17.86 5.70 9.18
N GLU A 492 -17.17 5.64 8.03
CA GLU A 492 -17.75 6.01 6.74
C GLU A 492 -18.90 5.10 6.33
N ILE A 493 -18.87 3.82 6.70
CA ILE A 493 -19.95 2.87 6.46
C ILE A 493 -21.18 3.21 7.31
N ARG A 494 -20.99 3.56 8.59
CA ARG A 494 -22.10 3.96 9.48
C ARG A 494 -22.74 5.27 9.05
N GLU A 495 -21.94 6.17 8.48
CA GLU A 495 -22.39 7.45 7.93
C GLU A 495 -22.91 7.35 6.47
N ASP A 496 -23.02 6.14 5.89
CA ASP A 496 -23.42 5.91 4.49
C ASP A 496 -22.55 6.69 3.46
N ARG A 497 -21.28 6.96 3.81
CA ARG A 497 -20.28 7.62 2.95
C ARG A 497 -19.34 6.65 2.25
N PHE A 498 -19.40 5.36 2.53
CA PHE A 498 -18.52 4.35 1.89
C PHE A 498 -19.31 3.37 1.03
N ALA A 499 -18.88 3.20 -0.21
CA ALA A 499 -19.34 2.17 -1.12
C ALA A 499 -18.13 1.36 -1.64
N TRP A 500 -18.29 0.05 -1.71
CA TRP A 500 -17.29 -0.86 -2.24
C TRP A 500 -17.92 -1.76 -3.30
N MET A 501 -17.34 -1.71 -4.50
CA MET A 501 -17.68 -2.62 -5.60
C MET A 501 -16.50 -3.56 -5.84
N ALA A 502 -16.81 -4.85 -5.94
CA ALA A 502 -15.85 -5.86 -6.38
C ALA A 502 -16.14 -6.17 -7.85
N MET A 503 -15.12 -6.17 -8.70
CA MET A 503 -15.31 -6.43 -10.12
C MET A 503 -14.43 -7.56 -10.65
N SER A 504 -14.87 -8.13 -11.77
CA SER A 504 -14.09 -9.06 -12.58
C SER A 504 -14.38 -8.81 -14.05
N PHE A 505 -13.39 -9.05 -14.91
CA PHE A 505 -13.53 -8.87 -16.36
C PHE A 505 -12.64 -9.88 -17.09
N ASN A 506 -12.85 -10.05 -18.40
CA ASN A 506 -12.11 -11.00 -19.20
C ASN A 506 -10.67 -10.54 -19.48
N LYS A 507 -9.76 -10.91 -18.58
CA LYS A 507 -8.32 -10.63 -18.70
C LYS A 507 -7.64 -11.38 -19.86
N LYS A 508 -8.23 -12.48 -20.33
CA LYS A 508 -7.66 -13.34 -21.37
C LYS A 508 -8.04 -12.90 -22.79
N ALA A 509 -8.93 -11.92 -22.93
CA ALA A 509 -9.34 -11.40 -24.22
C ALA A 509 -8.13 -10.89 -25.02
N THR A 510 -8.06 -11.30 -26.28
CA THR A 510 -6.99 -10.87 -27.19
C THR A 510 -7.15 -9.38 -27.54
N LYS A 511 -6.08 -8.73 -28.02
CA LYS A 511 -6.16 -7.31 -28.43
C LYS A 511 -7.23 -7.06 -29.50
N PRO A 512 -7.37 -7.91 -30.56
CA PRO A 512 -8.48 -7.79 -31.51
C PRO A 512 -9.86 -7.89 -30.86
N GLU A 513 -10.09 -8.93 -30.04
CA GLU A 513 -11.37 -9.12 -29.33
C GLU A 513 -11.75 -7.90 -28.48
N LYS A 514 -10.78 -7.32 -27.77
CA LYS A 514 -10.99 -6.10 -26.98
C LYS A 514 -11.42 -4.93 -27.85
N LEU A 515 -10.73 -4.70 -28.97
CA LEU A 515 -11.05 -3.60 -29.88
C LEU A 515 -12.42 -3.77 -30.53
N ASP A 516 -12.76 -4.99 -30.94
CA ASP A 516 -14.04 -5.30 -31.56
C ASP A 516 -15.20 -5.06 -30.59
N LYS A 517 -15.12 -5.59 -29.36
CA LYS A 517 -16.16 -5.37 -28.34
C LYS A 517 -16.29 -3.91 -27.91
N VAL A 518 -15.18 -3.18 -27.78
CA VAL A 518 -15.20 -1.72 -27.50
C VAL A 518 -15.92 -0.98 -28.64
N LYS A 519 -15.64 -1.34 -29.89
CA LYS A 519 -16.25 -0.73 -31.07
C LYS A 519 -17.75 -1.01 -31.15
N GLU A 520 -18.16 -2.25 -30.90
CA GLU A 520 -19.57 -2.66 -30.84
C GLU A 520 -20.32 -1.91 -29.75
N TYR A 521 -19.73 -1.85 -28.54
CA TYR A 521 -20.28 -1.07 -27.42
C TYR A 521 -20.47 0.41 -27.79
N ARG A 522 -19.44 1.06 -28.37
CA ARG A 522 -19.54 2.48 -28.78
C ARG A 522 -20.65 2.70 -29.80
N LYS A 523 -20.79 1.80 -30.77
CA LYS A 523 -21.88 1.85 -31.76
C LYS A 523 -23.25 1.70 -31.08
N ALA A 524 -23.40 0.72 -30.20
CA ALA A 524 -24.65 0.46 -29.49
C ALA A 524 -25.07 1.61 -28.57
N ARG A 525 -24.13 2.19 -27.80
CA ARG A 525 -24.42 3.36 -26.97
C ARG A 525 -24.79 4.57 -27.81
N LYS A 526 -24.07 4.84 -28.90
CA LYS A 526 -24.40 5.97 -29.80
C LYS A 526 -25.80 5.83 -30.40
N GLN A 527 -26.18 4.63 -30.81
CA GLN A 527 -27.53 4.36 -31.29
C GLN A 527 -28.56 4.59 -30.18
N PHE A 528 -28.33 4.07 -28.98
CA PHE A 528 -29.20 4.31 -27.81
C PHE A 528 -29.37 5.80 -27.48
N HIS A 529 -28.29 6.59 -27.55
CA HIS A 529 -28.35 8.04 -27.37
C HIS A 529 -29.23 8.70 -28.44
N ASN A 530 -28.99 8.38 -29.72
CA ASN A 530 -29.78 8.94 -30.83
C ASN A 530 -31.27 8.56 -30.71
N ASP A 531 -31.58 7.30 -30.42
CA ASP A 531 -32.94 6.82 -30.26
C ASP A 531 -33.62 7.53 -29.07
N GLY A 532 -32.89 7.72 -27.96
CA GLY A 532 -33.35 8.49 -26.81
C GLY A 532 -33.58 9.98 -27.12
N MET A 533 -32.76 10.60 -27.98
CA MET A 533 -32.98 11.96 -28.47
C MET A 533 -34.27 12.06 -29.29
N TYR A 534 -34.52 11.11 -30.20
CA TYR A 534 -35.77 11.08 -30.99
C TYR A 534 -37.01 10.82 -30.13
N ALA A 535 -36.87 9.99 -29.08
CA ALA A 535 -37.94 9.69 -28.12
C ALA A 535 -38.15 10.78 -27.06
N GLY A 536 -37.36 11.86 -27.07
CA GLY A 536 -37.43 12.93 -26.07
C GLY A 536 -36.92 12.56 -24.68
N ARG A 537 -36.19 11.45 -24.54
CA ARG A 537 -35.53 11.01 -23.29
C ARG A 537 -34.26 11.81 -22.99
N PHE A 538 -33.57 12.26 -24.03
CA PHE A 538 -32.35 13.06 -23.94
C PHE A 538 -32.49 14.34 -24.77
N ASP A 539 -31.69 15.34 -24.44
CA ASP A 539 -31.56 16.60 -25.18
C ASP A 539 -30.08 16.86 -25.54
N PRO A 540 -29.77 17.82 -26.44
CA PRO A 540 -28.39 18.09 -26.85
C PRO A 540 -27.45 18.51 -25.72
N GLY A 541 -27.98 18.95 -24.58
CA GLY A 541 -27.21 19.34 -23.39
C GLY A 541 -27.10 18.24 -22.33
N THR A 542 -27.65 17.04 -22.59
CA THR A 542 -27.64 15.94 -21.63
C THR A 542 -26.22 15.41 -21.43
N ASP A 543 -25.81 15.28 -20.17
CA ASP A 543 -24.46 14.86 -19.81
C ASP A 543 -24.18 13.40 -20.22
N ALA A 544 -22.94 13.14 -20.67
CA ALA A 544 -22.52 11.83 -21.15
C ALA A 544 -22.60 10.74 -20.07
N GLN A 545 -22.43 11.09 -18.79
CA GLN A 545 -22.63 10.19 -17.67
C GLN A 545 -24.09 9.74 -17.60
N THR A 546 -25.05 10.68 -17.64
CA THR A 546 -26.49 10.38 -17.58
C THR A 546 -26.92 9.42 -18.69
N VAL A 547 -26.43 9.63 -19.93
CA VAL A 547 -26.69 8.71 -21.05
C VAL A 547 -26.10 7.32 -20.78
N SER A 548 -24.90 7.26 -20.20
CA SER A 548 -24.21 5.99 -19.92
C SER A 548 -24.86 5.21 -18.79
N GLU A 549 -25.28 5.88 -17.72
CA GLU A 549 -26.04 5.30 -16.62
C GLU A 549 -27.38 4.77 -17.14
N ALA A 550 -28.09 5.54 -17.96
CA ALA A 550 -29.32 5.08 -18.61
C ALA A 550 -29.10 3.85 -19.52
N PHE A 551 -28.01 3.82 -20.29
CA PHE A 551 -27.63 2.68 -21.12
C PHE A 551 -27.32 1.43 -20.28
N ILE A 552 -26.63 1.62 -19.15
CA ILE A 552 -26.34 0.56 -18.19
C ILE A 552 -27.65 0.04 -17.58
N ALA A 553 -28.55 0.92 -17.15
CA ALA A 553 -29.84 0.54 -16.58
C ALA A 553 -30.67 -0.31 -17.54
N ASP A 554 -30.74 0.09 -18.81
CA ASP A 554 -31.51 -0.61 -19.85
C ASP A 554 -30.97 -2.03 -20.13
N ARG A 555 -29.63 -2.19 -20.13
CA ARG A 555 -28.97 -3.39 -20.65
C ARG A 555 -28.25 -4.25 -19.61
N MET A 556 -28.19 -3.82 -18.35
CA MET A 556 -27.60 -4.65 -17.29
C MET A 556 -28.44 -5.91 -17.10
N ALA A 557 -27.77 -6.99 -16.71
CA ALA A 557 -28.41 -8.26 -16.42
C ALA A 557 -27.76 -8.91 -15.20
N THR A 558 -28.50 -9.76 -14.51
CA THR A 558 -27.93 -10.56 -13.42
C THR A 558 -26.82 -11.44 -13.96
N ALA A 559 -25.71 -11.46 -13.24
CA ALA A 559 -24.61 -12.35 -13.52
C ALA A 559 -24.98 -13.74 -12.97
N LEU A 560 -25.50 -14.60 -13.85
CA LEU A 560 -25.69 -16.05 -13.60
C LEU A 560 -24.70 -16.83 -14.47
N ARG A 561 -24.09 -17.91 -13.97
CA ARG A 561 -23.18 -18.77 -14.76
C ARG A 561 -23.64 -20.21 -14.65
N GLY A 562 -24.78 -20.53 -15.29
CA GLY A 562 -25.48 -21.76 -14.97
C GLY A 562 -25.81 -21.82 -13.46
N THR A 563 -25.91 -23.02 -12.89
CA THR A 563 -26.18 -23.23 -11.45
C THR A 563 -25.03 -22.82 -10.51
N ALA A 564 -23.92 -22.29 -11.02
CA ALA A 564 -22.75 -21.88 -10.23
C ALA A 564 -22.62 -20.35 -10.15
N ALA A 565 -22.37 -19.84 -8.95
CA ALA A 565 -22.31 -18.41 -8.69
C ALA A 565 -21.07 -17.69 -9.28
N HIS A 566 -21.16 -16.38 -9.56
CA HIS A 566 -20.08 -15.56 -10.19
C HIS A 566 -18.91 -15.20 -9.27
N PHE A 567 -18.90 -15.69 -8.04
CA PHE A 567 -17.79 -15.49 -7.12
C PHE A 567 -16.55 -16.23 -7.64
N GLN A 568 -15.47 -15.50 -7.92
CA GLN A 568 -14.16 -16.10 -8.22
C GLN A 568 -13.54 -16.76 -6.98
N ILE A 569 -13.92 -16.31 -5.78
CA ILE A 569 -13.44 -16.83 -4.50
C ILE A 569 -14.58 -16.98 -3.48
N SER A 570 -14.45 -17.94 -2.57
CA SER A 570 -15.51 -18.27 -1.59
C SER A 570 -15.77 -17.18 -0.54
N ASN A 571 -14.86 -16.22 -0.37
CA ASN A 571 -15.00 -15.18 0.67
C ASN A 571 -16.19 -14.24 0.41
N TYR A 572 -16.64 -14.10 -0.83
CA TYR A 572 -17.82 -13.31 -1.19
C TYR A 572 -19.13 -14.12 -1.14
N GLN A 573 -19.08 -15.43 -0.89
CA GLN A 573 -20.27 -16.29 -0.75
C GLN A 573 -20.97 -16.15 0.60
N SER A 574 -20.42 -15.34 1.52
CA SER A 574 -20.98 -15.18 2.86
C SER A 574 -22.23 -14.30 2.84
N GLU A 575 -23.23 -14.62 3.68
CA GLU A 575 -24.44 -13.79 3.92
C GLU A 575 -24.12 -12.35 4.39
N VAL A 576 -22.86 -12.08 4.73
CA VAL A 576 -22.34 -10.75 5.00
C VAL A 576 -22.53 -9.80 3.80
N PHE A 577 -22.43 -10.32 2.58
CA PHE A 577 -22.48 -9.54 1.35
C PHE A 577 -23.76 -9.84 0.56
N PRO A 578 -24.29 -8.87 -0.19
CA PRO A 578 -25.33 -9.15 -1.17
C PRO A 578 -24.88 -10.22 -2.17
N ALA A 579 -25.78 -11.16 -2.46
CA ALA A 579 -25.52 -12.23 -3.42
C ALA A 579 -25.63 -11.73 -4.87
N LEU A 580 -26.34 -10.63 -5.12
CA LEU A 580 -26.53 -10.08 -6.46
C LEU A 580 -25.22 -9.56 -7.06
N TRP A 581 -24.90 -10.06 -8.25
CA TRP A 581 -23.85 -9.56 -9.13
C TRP A 581 -24.48 -9.24 -10.48
N VAL A 582 -23.98 -8.22 -11.17
CA VAL A 582 -24.52 -7.77 -12.45
C VAL A 582 -23.45 -7.76 -13.53
N ARG A 583 -23.84 -8.16 -14.75
CA ARG A 583 -23.04 -7.95 -15.96
C ARG A 583 -23.31 -6.54 -16.47
N SER A 584 -22.24 -5.77 -16.60
CA SER A 584 -22.30 -4.44 -17.18
C SER A 584 -22.33 -4.53 -18.70
N ALA A 585 -23.18 -3.71 -19.34
CA ALA A 585 -23.18 -3.55 -20.78
C ALA A 585 -22.00 -2.71 -21.30
N THR A 586 -21.29 -1.99 -20.42
CA THR A 586 -20.15 -1.16 -20.83
C THR A 586 -18.91 -2.00 -21.07
N GLN A 587 -18.22 -1.71 -22.17
CA GLN A 587 -16.92 -2.29 -22.51
C GLN A 587 -15.81 -1.22 -22.45
N ALA A 588 -16.06 -0.11 -21.73
CA ALA A 588 -15.15 1.03 -21.66
C ALA A 588 -13.75 0.62 -21.19
N SER A 589 -12.73 1.31 -21.71
CA SER A 589 -11.33 1.13 -21.32
C SER A 589 -10.77 -0.29 -21.45
N GLY A 590 -11.40 -1.14 -22.27
CA GLY A 590 -10.97 -2.52 -22.49
C GLY A 590 -11.27 -3.47 -21.32
N GLU A 591 -12.14 -3.07 -20.38
CA GLU A 591 -12.67 -3.90 -19.29
C GLU A 591 -13.79 -4.79 -19.81
N ILE A 592 -13.41 -5.78 -20.62
CA ILE A 592 -14.36 -6.58 -21.39
C ILE A 592 -15.17 -7.56 -20.54
N ASP A 593 -16.46 -7.68 -20.81
CA ASP A 593 -17.40 -8.58 -20.11
C ASP A 593 -17.38 -8.35 -18.59
N LYS A 594 -17.38 -7.07 -18.19
CA LYS A 594 -17.30 -6.64 -16.80
C LYS A 594 -18.49 -7.16 -15.98
N THR A 595 -18.20 -7.86 -14.90
CA THR A 595 -19.16 -8.21 -13.85
C THR A 595 -18.84 -7.40 -12.60
N VAL A 596 -19.86 -6.83 -11.97
CA VAL A 596 -19.76 -6.01 -10.75
C VAL A 596 -20.60 -6.63 -9.64
N GLY A 597 -20.01 -6.82 -8.47
CA GLY A 597 -20.67 -7.16 -7.22
C GLY A 597 -20.64 -5.97 -6.26
N PHE A 598 -21.55 -6.00 -5.29
CA PHE A 598 -21.79 -4.87 -4.39
C PHE A 598 -21.57 -5.22 -2.90
N PRO A 599 -20.34 -5.57 -2.48
CA PRO A 599 -20.07 -5.92 -1.08
C PRO A 599 -20.61 -4.89 -0.08
N ILE A 600 -20.40 -3.59 -0.33
CA ILE A 600 -20.90 -2.52 0.52
C ILE A 600 -21.53 -1.43 -0.35
N LEU A 601 -22.77 -1.10 -0.03
CA LEU A 601 -23.50 0.04 -0.56
C LEU A 601 -24.14 0.81 0.61
N PRO A 602 -24.69 2.02 0.34
CA PRO A 602 -25.54 2.71 1.30
C PRO A 602 -26.61 1.78 1.89
N ARG A 603 -26.92 1.97 3.17
CA ARG A 603 -27.70 1.04 3.98
C ARG A 603 -29.04 0.64 3.37
N HIS A 604 -29.75 1.57 2.73
CA HIS A 604 -31.03 1.29 2.08
C HIS A 604 -30.85 0.27 0.94
N MET A 605 -29.93 0.51 0.00
CA MET A 605 -29.64 -0.40 -1.11
C MET A 605 -29.12 -1.74 -0.61
N ARG A 606 -28.16 -1.74 0.33
CA ARG A 606 -27.57 -2.97 0.86
C ARG A 606 -28.64 -3.90 1.45
N ARG A 607 -29.63 -3.35 2.15
CA ARG A 607 -30.78 -4.10 2.67
C ARG A 607 -31.70 -4.62 1.59
N THR A 608 -31.94 -3.84 0.55
CA THR A 608 -32.72 -4.28 -0.61
C THR A 608 -32.03 -5.45 -1.30
N LEU A 609 -30.73 -5.33 -1.59
CA LEU A 609 -29.96 -6.35 -2.30
C LEU A 609 -29.79 -7.65 -1.53
N LYS A 610 -29.67 -7.61 -0.19
CA LYS A 610 -29.55 -8.81 0.65
C LYS A 610 -30.81 -9.69 0.66
N LYS A 611 -31.97 -9.11 0.35
CA LYS A 611 -33.23 -9.86 0.24
C LYS A 611 -33.39 -10.54 -1.12
N LEU A 612 -32.63 -10.12 -2.13
CA LEU A 612 -32.71 -10.70 -3.46
C LEU A 612 -31.99 -12.05 -3.47
N PRO A 613 -32.61 -13.08 -4.06
CA PRO A 613 -31.93 -14.35 -4.24
C PRO A 613 -30.81 -14.21 -5.27
N PHE A 614 -29.81 -15.08 -5.18
CA PHE A 614 -28.65 -15.05 -6.09
C PHE A 614 -29.07 -15.25 -7.55
N ASP A 615 -30.04 -16.13 -7.78
CA ASP A 615 -30.55 -16.57 -9.08
C ASP A 615 -31.67 -15.68 -9.63
N GLN A 616 -31.84 -14.47 -9.10
CA GLN A 616 -32.82 -13.51 -9.59
C GLN A 616 -32.53 -13.15 -11.06
N GLU A 617 -33.22 -13.77 -12.01
CA GLU A 617 -32.99 -13.56 -13.45
C GLU A 617 -33.40 -12.15 -13.90
N GLU A 618 -34.55 -11.66 -13.41
CA GLU A 618 -35.11 -10.38 -13.79
C GLU A 618 -34.96 -9.33 -12.68
N LEU A 619 -34.22 -8.26 -12.98
CA LEU A 619 -34.13 -7.06 -12.14
C LEU A 619 -35.20 -6.06 -12.57
N SER A 620 -35.98 -5.55 -11.61
CA SER A 620 -36.94 -4.46 -11.83
C SER A 620 -36.26 -3.20 -12.36
N GLN A 621 -36.95 -2.42 -13.20
CA GLN A 621 -36.40 -1.20 -13.80
C GLN A 621 -35.85 -0.23 -12.75
N ASP A 622 -36.61 0.05 -11.68
CA ASP A 622 -36.19 0.96 -10.60
C ASP A 622 -34.85 0.53 -9.98
N LEU A 623 -34.68 -0.76 -9.71
CA LEU A 623 -33.43 -1.31 -9.18
C LEU A 623 -32.26 -1.16 -10.16
N ARG A 624 -32.51 -1.34 -11.46
CA ARG A 624 -31.47 -1.13 -12.48
C ARG A 624 -31.05 0.32 -12.56
N GLU A 625 -31.99 1.25 -12.44
CA GLU A 625 -31.73 2.69 -12.41
C GLU A 625 -30.93 3.08 -11.15
N GLU A 626 -31.26 2.51 -9.98
CA GLU A 626 -30.49 2.74 -8.75
C GLU A 626 -29.07 2.15 -8.81
N LEU A 627 -28.87 0.99 -9.46
CA LEU A 627 -27.56 0.33 -9.55
C LEU A 627 -26.66 0.91 -10.65
N ALA A 628 -27.23 1.50 -11.68
CA ALA A 628 -26.47 1.95 -12.85
C ALA A 628 -25.35 2.95 -12.52
N PRO A 629 -25.55 3.97 -11.66
CA PRO A 629 -24.47 4.87 -11.25
C PRO A 629 -23.29 4.16 -10.57
N TRP A 630 -23.55 3.10 -9.80
CA TRP A 630 -22.50 2.31 -9.14
C TRP A 630 -21.73 1.45 -10.14
N VAL A 631 -22.43 0.82 -11.08
CA VAL A 631 -21.83 0.03 -12.17
C VAL A 631 -21.01 0.91 -13.12
N TYR A 632 -21.47 2.14 -13.34
CA TYR A 632 -20.74 3.16 -14.09
C TYR A 632 -19.42 3.50 -13.40
N LYS A 633 -19.46 3.78 -12.09
CA LYS A 633 -18.27 4.13 -11.29
C LYS A 633 -17.27 2.97 -11.17
N ALA A 634 -17.71 1.72 -11.22
CA ALA A 634 -16.87 0.54 -11.08
C ALA A 634 -15.86 0.37 -12.25
N THR A 635 -14.61 0.74 -12.03
CA THR A 635 -13.48 0.58 -12.97
C THR A 635 -12.16 0.33 -12.24
N LEU A 636 -11.24 -0.38 -12.90
CA LEU A 636 -9.85 -0.61 -12.49
C LEU A 636 -8.83 0.01 -13.45
N GLN A 637 -9.31 0.70 -14.49
CA GLN A 637 -8.51 1.38 -15.51
C GLN A 637 -7.39 2.28 -14.96
N PRO A 638 -7.58 3.14 -13.94
CA PRO A 638 -6.51 4.03 -13.49
C PRO A 638 -5.30 3.26 -12.95
N VAL A 639 -5.56 2.24 -12.12
CA VAL A 639 -4.51 1.38 -11.56
C VAL A 639 -3.88 0.52 -12.67
N SER A 640 -4.70 -0.05 -13.56
CA SER A 640 -4.22 -0.83 -14.70
C SER A 640 -3.29 0.00 -15.62
N SER A 641 -3.66 1.26 -15.87
CA SER A 641 -2.87 2.19 -16.68
C SER A 641 -1.53 2.51 -16.02
N PHE A 642 -1.54 2.76 -14.71
CA PHE A 642 -0.32 2.97 -13.95
C PHE A 642 0.58 1.73 -13.93
N MET A 643 0.03 0.55 -13.65
CA MET A 643 0.77 -0.72 -13.64
C MET A 643 1.39 -1.04 -15.00
N ASN A 644 0.66 -0.85 -16.10
CA ASN A 644 1.19 -1.06 -17.45
C ASN A 644 2.34 -0.09 -17.73
N SER A 645 2.16 1.20 -17.40
CA SER A 645 3.21 2.18 -17.57
C SER A 645 4.45 1.86 -16.73
N LEU A 646 4.26 1.41 -15.49
CA LEU A 646 5.35 0.99 -14.60
C LEU A 646 6.13 -0.18 -15.23
N ARG A 647 5.43 -1.21 -15.71
CA ARG A 647 6.04 -2.40 -16.35
C ARG A 647 6.80 -2.06 -17.63
N GLU A 648 6.28 -1.13 -18.43
CA GLU A 648 6.94 -0.69 -19.67
C GLU A 648 8.20 0.16 -19.40
N ARG A 649 8.15 1.03 -18.37
CA ARG A 649 9.22 2.00 -18.10
C ARG A 649 10.26 1.57 -17.10
N MET A 650 9.97 0.54 -16.32
CA MET A 650 10.89 0.04 -15.32
C MET A 650 11.17 -1.43 -15.61
N SER A 651 12.38 -1.72 -16.08
CA SER A 651 12.87 -3.08 -16.33
C SER A 651 12.73 -3.98 -15.10
N VAL A 652 12.78 -3.40 -13.89
CA VAL A 652 12.63 -4.11 -12.62
C VAL A 652 11.19 -4.56 -12.33
N ALA A 653 10.21 -3.93 -12.99
CA ALA A 653 8.81 -4.28 -12.90
C ALA A 653 8.35 -5.18 -14.06
N ALA A 654 9.24 -5.48 -15.02
CA ALA A 654 8.93 -6.38 -16.13
C ALA A 654 8.61 -7.78 -15.59
N ARG A 655 7.54 -8.40 -16.11
CA ARG A 655 7.16 -9.76 -15.73
C ARG A 655 8.28 -10.72 -16.10
N ALA A 656 8.68 -11.58 -15.16
CA ALA A 656 9.44 -12.78 -15.50
C ALA A 656 8.60 -13.57 -16.52
N GLY A 657 9.13 -13.82 -17.72
CA GLY A 657 8.45 -14.69 -18.68
C GLY A 657 8.15 -16.03 -18.03
N SER A 658 6.93 -16.54 -18.19
CA SER A 658 6.54 -17.87 -17.72
C SER A 658 7.29 -18.93 -18.54
N GLY A 659 8.57 -19.14 -18.24
CA GLY A 659 9.33 -20.29 -18.68
C GLY A 659 8.79 -21.52 -17.96
N GLY A 660 8.33 -22.51 -18.73
CA GLY A 660 7.62 -23.68 -18.24
C GLY A 660 8.31 -24.43 -17.10
N ALA A 661 7.50 -25.23 -16.39
CA ALA A 661 7.78 -26.01 -15.18
C ALA A 661 8.96 -27.02 -15.24
N ARG A 662 9.89 -26.90 -16.18
CA ARG A 662 11.07 -27.76 -16.34
C ARG A 662 12.41 -27.04 -16.20
N VAL A 663 12.44 -25.73 -15.92
CA VAL A 663 13.69 -25.01 -15.65
C VAL A 663 13.62 -24.41 -14.25
N GLY A 664 14.27 -25.05 -13.28
CA GLY A 664 14.38 -24.51 -11.93
C GLY A 664 14.91 -23.07 -11.93
N GLY A 665 14.31 -22.21 -11.09
CA GLY A 665 14.75 -20.85 -10.78
C GLY A 665 15.41 -20.09 -11.93
N SER A 666 14.65 -19.78 -12.99
CA SER A 666 15.18 -18.97 -14.09
C SER A 666 15.51 -17.56 -13.59
N TYR A 667 16.73 -17.13 -13.89
CA TYR A 667 17.25 -15.81 -13.52
C TYR A 667 16.53 -14.72 -14.31
N VAL A 668 15.85 -13.79 -13.63
CA VAL A 668 15.17 -12.68 -14.29
C VAL A 668 16.21 -11.62 -14.68
N GLN A 669 16.51 -11.47 -15.97
CA GLN A 669 17.41 -10.40 -16.41
C GLN A 669 16.89 -9.04 -15.92
N GLY A 670 17.74 -8.30 -15.19
CA GLY A 670 17.38 -6.99 -14.65
C GLY A 670 16.82 -6.98 -13.22
N ALA A 671 16.49 -8.11 -12.58
CA ALA A 671 15.95 -8.12 -11.21
C ALA A 671 17.02 -8.20 -10.10
N ILE A 672 18.22 -7.65 -10.33
CA ILE A 672 19.35 -7.66 -9.38
C ILE A 672 19.23 -6.50 -8.39
N PHE A 673 18.17 -6.49 -7.59
CA PHE A 673 17.95 -5.37 -6.67
C PHE A 673 17.69 -5.84 -5.25
N ASN A 674 18.31 -5.17 -4.30
CA ASN A 674 17.85 -5.17 -2.92
C ASN A 674 16.38 -4.68 -2.93
N PRO A 675 15.41 -5.40 -2.34
CA PRO A 675 14.02 -4.94 -2.26
C PRO A 675 13.86 -3.51 -1.71
N ARG A 676 14.74 -3.07 -0.81
CA ARG A 676 14.77 -1.67 -0.34
C ARG A 676 14.94 -0.67 -1.49
N THR A 677 15.84 -0.97 -2.42
CA THR A 677 16.07 -0.14 -3.60
C THR A 677 14.88 -0.23 -4.54
N LEU A 678 14.29 -1.41 -4.74
CA LEU A 678 13.07 -1.55 -5.54
C LEU A 678 11.96 -0.64 -5.00
N ILE A 679 11.68 -0.67 -3.69
CA ILE A 679 10.72 0.23 -3.03
C ILE A 679 11.04 1.69 -3.34
N ALA A 680 12.31 2.10 -3.25
CA ALA A 680 12.73 3.46 -3.57
C ALA A 680 12.44 3.84 -5.03
N LEU A 681 12.74 2.94 -5.97
CA LEU A 681 12.48 3.18 -7.39
C LEU A 681 10.97 3.28 -7.68
N LEU A 682 10.15 2.43 -7.04
CA LEU A 682 8.69 2.46 -7.14
C LEU A 682 8.12 3.77 -6.58
N ASN A 683 8.61 4.22 -5.43
CA ASN A 683 8.24 5.52 -4.84
C ASN A 683 8.60 6.70 -5.73
N ILE A 684 9.83 6.74 -6.24
CA ILE A 684 10.29 7.79 -7.18
C ILE A 684 9.41 7.79 -8.42
N TYR A 685 9.15 6.62 -9.00
CA TYR A 685 8.34 6.50 -10.21
C TYR A 685 6.90 6.95 -9.99
N ARG A 686 6.24 6.54 -8.90
CA ARG A 686 4.87 6.96 -8.56
C ARG A 686 4.76 8.49 -8.49
N VAL A 687 5.66 9.13 -7.75
CA VAL A 687 5.64 10.60 -7.63
C VAL A 687 6.01 11.26 -8.96
N HIS A 688 6.96 10.68 -9.72
CA HIS A 688 7.28 11.16 -11.08
C HIS A 688 6.06 11.12 -12.01
N TYR A 689 5.36 9.98 -12.02
CA TYR A 689 4.14 9.73 -12.78
C TYR A 689 3.05 10.75 -12.43
N ASN A 690 2.84 11.02 -11.14
CA ASN A 690 1.80 11.94 -10.69
C ASN A 690 2.07 13.40 -11.06
N PHE A 691 3.30 13.88 -10.87
CA PHE A 691 3.58 15.32 -10.86
C PHE A 691 4.32 15.85 -12.07
N PHE A 692 5.13 15.02 -12.74
CA PHE A 692 6.12 15.51 -13.70
C PHE A 692 5.90 15.00 -15.10
N GLU A 693 5.19 13.88 -15.25
CA GLU A 693 4.99 13.29 -16.55
C GLU A 693 3.68 13.75 -17.20
N PRO A 694 3.75 14.48 -18.35
CA PRO A 694 2.57 14.73 -19.15
C PRO A 694 2.02 13.42 -19.70
N ARG A 695 0.79 13.08 -19.32
CA ARG A 695 0.06 11.96 -19.87
C ARG A 695 -1.35 12.39 -20.26
N PRO A 696 -1.74 12.17 -21.54
CA PRO A 696 -3.16 12.14 -21.86
C PRO A 696 -3.75 10.98 -21.06
N TYR A 697 -4.65 11.30 -20.15
CA TYR A 697 -5.44 10.33 -19.44
C TYR A 697 -6.87 10.61 -19.84
N THR A 698 -7.44 9.68 -20.58
CA THR A 698 -8.88 9.70 -20.82
C THR A 698 -9.50 9.02 -19.62
N CYS A 699 -10.29 9.78 -18.87
CA CYS A 699 -11.05 9.19 -17.79
C CYS A 699 -11.97 8.09 -18.38
N PRO A 700 -12.18 6.95 -17.71
CA PRO A 700 -13.11 5.91 -18.18
C PRO A 700 -14.52 6.44 -18.48
N TYR A 701 -14.87 7.56 -17.83
CA TYR A 701 -16.10 8.30 -17.95
C TYR A 701 -16.16 9.23 -19.19
N GLU A 702 -15.00 9.63 -19.73
CA GLU A 702 -14.85 10.52 -20.89
C GLU A 702 -14.58 9.77 -22.21
N GLU A 703 -14.14 8.50 -22.17
CA GLU A 703 -13.93 7.64 -23.36
C GLU A 703 -15.20 7.35 -24.18
N ILE A 704 -16.32 7.89 -23.72
CA ILE A 704 -17.65 7.53 -24.11
C ILE A 704 -18.18 8.43 -25.25
N ASP A 705 -17.50 9.56 -25.55
CA ASP A 705 -17.81 10.36 -26.72
C ASP A 705 -16.57 10.97 -27.41
N ASP A 706 -16.53 10.86 -28.74
CA ASP A 706 -15.73 11.72 -29.64
C ASP A 706 -16.34 13.14 -29.76
N LEU A 707 -17.37 13.46 -28.95
CA LEU A 707 -17.92 14.80 -28.79
C LEU A 707 -17.01 15.61 -27.86
N VAL A 708 -15.83 15.93 -28.38
CA VAL A 708 -14.96 16.96 -27.84
C VAL A 708 -15.77 18.26 -27.79
N ASP A 709 -15.71 18.98 -26.66
CA ASP A 709 -16.17 20.37 -26.57
C ASP A 709 -15.83 21.11 -27.87
N PRO A 710 -16.76 21.86 -28.48
CA PRO A 710 -16.45 22.63 -29.67
C PRO A 710 -15.22 23.49 -29.36
N PRO A 711 -14.15 23.37 -30.15
CA PRO A 711 -12.88 24.01 -29.83
C PRO A 711 -13.09 25.51 -29.70
N LYS A 712 -12.58 26.13 -28.63
CA LYS A 712 -12.63 27.60 -28.48
C LYS A 712 -12.00 28.24 -29.73
N LEU A 713 -12.82 28.94 -30.49
CA LEU A 713 -12.40 29.68 -31.67
C LEU A 713 -11.60 30.89 -31.19
N THR A 714 -10.30 30.91 -31.52
CA THR A 714 -9.45 32.06 -31.17
C THR A 714 -9.37 32.97 -32.40
N PRO A 715 -9.72 34.27 -32.27
CA PRO A 715 -9.54 35.22 -33.37
C PRO A 715 -8.05 35.34 -33.69
N ARG A 716 -7.74 35.51 -34.97
CA ARG A 716 -6.38 35.64 -35.49
C ARG A 716 -6.36 36.80 -36.47
N ALA A 717 -5.30 37.59 -36.44
CA ALA A 717 -5.06 38.59 -37.45
C ALA A 717 -3.60 38.52 -37.92
N LEU A 718 -3.37 38.81 -39.19
CA LEU A 718 -2.05 38.86 -39.82
C LEU A 718 -1.71 40.32 -40.09
N ARG A 719 -0.64 40.82 -39.48
CA ARG A 719 -0.17 42.19 -39.73
C ARG A 719 0.43 42.29 -41.14
N ILE A 720 0.04 43.31 -41.91
CA ILE A 720 0.63 43.57 -43.22
C ILE A 720 2.06 44.09 -43.00
N PRO A 721 3.09 43.45 -43.58
CA PRO A 721 4.48 43.90 -43.42
C PRO A 721 4.65 45.36 -43.86
N GLY A 722 5.25 46.19 -42.99
CA GLY A 722 5.50 47.61 -43.28
C GLY A 722 4.35 48.56 -42.95
N THR A 723 3.21 48.08 -42.44
CA THR A 723 2.09 48.92 -41.98
C THR A 723 1.65 48.52 -40.56
N ASP A 724 0.76 49.30 -39.94
CA ASP A 724 0.07 48.96 -38.69
C ASP A 724 -1.29 48.27 -38.92
N GLU A 725 -1.59 47.91 -40.17
CA GLU A 725 -2.86 47.28 -40.56
C GLU A 725 -2.82 45.76 -40.35
N PHE A 726 -3.98 45.19 -40.01
CA PHE A 726 -4.16 43.77 -39.72
C PHE A 726 -5.25 43.18 -40.62
N VAL A 727 -4.99 41.99 -41.17
CA VAL A 727 -5.95 41.19 -41.93
C VAL A 727 -6.52 40.11 -41.00
N ASP A 728 -7.83 40.12 -40.79
CA ASP A 728 -8.50 39.09 -40.01
C ASP A 728 -8.43 37.74 -40.73
N LEU A 729 -8.01 36.71 -39.99
CA LEU A 729 -7.94 35.33 -40.46
C LEU A 729 -9.11 34.53 -39.86
N PRO A 730 -9.57 33.45 -40.55
CA PRO A 730 -10.55 32.54 -39.99
C PRO A 730 -10.13 32.07 -38.59
N PRO A 731 -11.04 32.08 -37.59
CA PRO A 731 -10.72 31.63 -36.25
C PRO A 731 -10.26 30.17 -36.29
N ARG A 732 -9.11 29.88 -35.67
CA ARG A 732 -8.61 28.50 -35.60
C ARG A 732 -9.14 27.86 -34.33
N ALA A 733 -9.68 26.65 -34.48
CA ALA A 733 -9.98 25.76 -33.38
C ALA A 733 -8.73 25.57 -32.50
N ARG A 734 -8.70 26.17 -31.32
CA ARG A 734 -7.66 25.92 -30.32
C ARG A 734 -8.25 25.00 -29.26
N ARG A 735 -7.87 23.71 -29.31
CA ARG A 735 -8.15 22.78 -28.21
C ARG A 735 -7.57 23.37 -26.93
N SER A 736 -8.36 23.43 -25.86
CA SER A 736 -7.82 23.61 -24.51
C SER A 736 -6.71 22.56 -24.33
N ARG A 737 -5.52 23.00 -23.94
CA ARG A 737 -4.44 22.04 -23.67
C ARG A 737 -4.86 21.24 -22.45
N ALA A 738 -4.96 19.91 -22.61
CA ALA A 738 -5.30 18.99 -21.53
C ALA A 738 -4.37 19.25 -20.33
N ARG A 739 -4.95 19.25 -19.12
CA ARG A 739 -4.15 19.24 -17.88
C ARG A 739 -3.17 18.06 -17.98
N MET A 740 -1.89 18.38 -18.00
CA MET A 740 -0.87 17.46 -18.52
C MET A 740 -0.61 16.29 -17.57
N THR A 741 -0.57 16.49 -16.26
CA THR A 741 -0.20 15.44 -15.29
C THR A 741 -1.40 15.00 -14.43
N PRO A 742 -1.36 13.78 -13.84
CA PRO A 742 -2.38 13.34 -12.90
C PRO A 742 -2.64 14.31 -11.75
N ALA A 743 -1.60 14.88 -11.13
CA ALA A 743 -1.74 15.83 -10.03
C ALA A 743 -2.45 17.14 -10.45
N MET A 744 -2.16 17.65 -11.66
CA MET A 744 -2.86 18.82 -12.20
C MET A 744 -4.35 18.51 -12.43
N ARG A 745 -4.68 17.33 -12.98
CA ARG A 745 -6.07 16.89 -13.15
C ARG A 745 -6.80 16.77 -11.81
N HIS A 746 -6.10 16.24 -10.81
CA HIS A 746 -6.60 16.09 -9.44
C HIS A 746 -6.83 17.44 -8.71
N GLY A 747 -6.36 18.55 -9.27
CA GLY A 747 -6.55 19.90 -8.72
C GLY A 747 -5.45 20.37 -7.78
N MET A 748 -4.32 19.66 -7.74
CA MET A 748 -3.13 20.10 -7.00
C MET A 748 -2.44 21.24 -7.75
N ASP A 749 -1.96 22.24 -7.01
CA ASP A 749 -1.22 23.39 -7.55
C ASP A 749 0.24 23.03 -7.87
N ALA A 750 0.42 21.94 -8.61
CA ALA A 750 1.70 21.40 -9.04
C ALA A 750 1.98 21.76 -10.50
N PHE A 751 2.14 23.05 -10.77
CA PHE A 751 2.48 23.56 -12.09
C PHE A 751 3.34 24.83 -12.00
N THR A 752 4.03 25.15 -13.09
CA THR A 752 4.67 26.45 -13.30
C THR A 752 3.83 27.25 -14.28
N GLN A 753 3.41 28.46 -13.90
CA GLN A 753 2.74 29.38 -14.82
C GLN A 753 3.77 30.15 -15.64
N ARG A 754 3.60 30.13 -16.96
CA ARG A 754 4.31 31.02 -17.87
C ARG A 754 3.58 32.37 -17.98
N ASN A 755 4.28 33.37 -18.50
CA ASN A 755 3.74 34.73 -18.71
C ASN A 755 2.52 34.75 -19.64
N ASP A 756 2.38 33.77 -20.52
CA ASP A 756 1.23 33.61 -21.42
C ASP A 756 0.02 32.90 -20.78
N GLY A 757 0.09 32.65 -19.46
CA GLY A 757 -0.94 31.94 -18.68
C GLY A 757 -0.89 30.42 -18.83
N THR A 758 0.04 29.86 -19.61
CA THR A 758 0.16 28.41 -19.77
C THR A 758 0.72 27.75 -18.51
N GLN A 759 0.18 26.57 -18.18
CA GLN A 759 0.61 25.76 -17.03
C GLN A 759 1.44 24.58 -17.50
N ASP A 760 2.72 24.57 -17.14
CA ASP A 760 3.62 23.44 -17.37
C ASP A 760 3.79 22.60 -16.10
N PRO A 761 4.21 21.33 -16.22
CA PRO A 761 4.66 20.56 -15.07
C PRO A 761 5.75 21.30 -14.26
N PRO A 762 5.88 21.02 -12.96
CA PRO A 762 6.90 21.64 -12.14
C PRO A 762 8.31 21.32 -12.66
N ASP A 763 9.22 22.29 -12.57
CA ASP A 763 10.63 22.07 -12.91
C ASP A 763 11.27 21.11 -11.90
N ILE A 764 11.60 19.89 -12.38
CA ILE A 764 12.23 18.83 -11.58
C ILE A 764 13.53 19.33 -10.93
N TYR A 765 14.37 20.06 -11.67
CA TYR A 765 15.65 20.54 -11.14
C TYR A 765 15.41 21.50 -9.98
N ARG A 766 14.47 22.43 -10.12
CA ARG A 766 14.10 23.33 -9.02
C ARG A 766 13.49 22.59 -7.84
N MET A 767 12.68 21.56 -8.08
CA MET A 767 12.09 20.75 -7.02
C MET A 767 13.17 20.01 -6.22
N LEU A 768 14.11 19.34 -6.89
CA LEU A 768 15.05 18.40 -6.25
C LEU A 768 15.88 18.98 -5.12
N TYR A 769 16.28 20.24 -5.23
CA TYR A 769 17.22 20.83 -4.29
C TYR A 769 16.52 21.54 -3.13
N ARG A 770 15.19 21.65 -3.08
CA ARG A 770 14.49 22.33 -1.99
C ARG A 770 14.40 21.46 -0.73
N PRO A 771 14.36 22.06 0.48
CA PRO A 771 14.28 21.33 1.74
C PRO A 771 12.84 20.89 2.05
N TRP A 772 12.19 20.13 1.15
CA TRP A 772 10.76 19.77 1.26
C TRP A 772 10.41 19.09 2.58
N LEU A 773 11.27 18.21 3.09
CA LEU A 773 11.07 17.50 4.36
C LEU A 773 10.88 18.47 5.55
N TYR A 774 11.46 19.67 5.47
CA TYR A 774 11.41 20.68 6.51
C TYR A 774 10.50 21.86 6.15
N MET A 775 9.71 21.76 5.09
CA MET A 775 8.81 22.84 4.66
C MET A 775 7.84 23.21 5.79
N GLY A 776 7.56 24.51 5.96
CA GLY A 776 6.71 25.01 7.06
C GLY A 776 7.40 25.09 8.42
N THR A 777 8.59 24.51 8.61
CA THR A 777 9.31 24.56 9.90
C THR A 777 10.31 25.73 9.97
N LYS A 778 10.75 26.07 11.19
CA LYS A 778 11.84 27.05 11.43
C LYS A 778 13.14 26.65 10.70
N LEU A 779 13.40 25.35 10.60
CA LEU A 779 14.58 24.80 9.92
C LEU A 779 14.49 24.99 8.40
N GLY A 780 13.35 24.64 7.80
CA GLY A 780 13.11 24.85 6.36
C GLY A 780 13.16 26.31 5.96
N ALA A 781 12.56 27.19 6.76
CA ALA A 781 12.61 28.64 6.54
C ALA A 781 14.04 29.18 6.53
N ARG A 782 14.93 28.67 7.40
CA ARG A 782 16.34 29.05 7.42
C ARG A 782 17.08 28.59 6.17
N PHE A 783 16.84 27.36 5.70
CA PHE A 783 17.43 26.86 4.45
C PHE A 783 16.92 27.61 3.21
N GLU A 784 15.65 28.02 3.18
CA GLU A 784 15.04 28.76 2.06
C GLU A 784 15.43 30.25 2.01
N ARG A 785 15.41 30.98 3.14
CA ARG A 785 15.74 32.42 3.19
C ARG A 785 17.12 32.74 2.62
N SER A 786 18.07 31.82 2.78
CA SER A 786 19.41 31.93 2.22
C SER A 786 19.49 31.82 0.70
N ARG A 787 18.49 31.21 0.04
CA ARG A 787 18.45 31.07 -1.43
C ARG A 787 17.87 32.30 -2.12
N GLY A 788 16.91 32.97 -1.48
CA GLY A 788 16.29 34.19 -2.03
C GLY A 788 17.28 35.33 -2.34
N ARG A 789 18.42 35.38 -1.65
CA ARG A 789 19.48 36.39 -1.88
C ARG A 789 20.33 36.17 -3.13
N GLN A 790 20.21 35.04 -3.84
CA GLN A 790 20.99 34.78 -5.07
C GLN A 790 20.35 35.30 -6.37
N LYS A 791 19.10 35.80 -6.35
CA LYS A 791 18.40 36.27 -7.56
C LYS A 791 18.91 37.60 -8.17
N HIS A 792 19.97 38.22 -7.65
CA HIS A 792 20.53 39.48 -8.18
C HIS A 792 21.90 39.36 -8.87
N GLN A 793 22.33 38.17 -9.29
CA GLN A 793 23.48 38.04 -10.19
C GLN A 793 23.03 37.42 -11.52
N VAL A 794 22.57 38.28 -12.41
CA VAL A 794 22.57 38.03 -13.86
C VAL A 794 24.03 37.76 -14.26
N PRO A 795 24.35 36.68 -14.99
CA PRO A 795 25.66 36.54 -15.59
C PRO A 795 25.79 37.63 -16.65
N ALA A 796 26.75 38.53 -16.49
CA ALA A 796 27.16 39.42 -17.57
C ALA A 796 27.59 38.53 -18.75
N SER A 797 27.00 38.79 -19.90
CA SER A 797 27.36 38.24 -21.20
C SER A 797 28.86 38.46 -21.48
N SER A 798 29.57 37.37 -21.74
CA SER A 798 30.79 37.33 -22.55
C SER A 798 30.83 35.98 -23.26
#